data_AF-A0A5C6FUD9-F1
#
_entry.id   AF-A0A5C6FUD9-F1
#
_cell.length_a   1.000
_cell.length_b   1.000
_cell.length_c   1.000
_cell.angle_alpha   90.00
_cell.angle_beta   90.00
_cell.angle_gamma   90.00
#
_symmetry.space_group_name_H-M   'P 1'
#
loop_
_entity.id
_entity.type
_entity.pdbx_description
1 polymer ?
#
loop_
_entity_poly.entity_id
_entity_poly.type
_entity_poly.pdbx_seq_one_letter_code
_entity_poly.pdbx_strand_id
1 'polypeptide(L)'
;MTRCLPIFFAITCFTLTASPWSHAEFQHPGISHTADDIAFVKAKLASGHQPWADAWKDVRSSRYADLNWNPTPHAHVERGPYNRPNIGSSDFSNDASAAYRHAVLWVLTDNRGHAEKSAEILNAWSSTLRSVSNHDARLLIGMEGYEFCNAAELLKHTWDGWSPSDQDRFARMLREVFYPIIKDFYPSANGNWDASMMQTMLAMGVYLDDQAMFDRGVNYFLSGDGNGAIGNYFKPSGQCQESGRDQAHTQMGLDFLACTAEIAWNQDIDLYAALDHRLLAGFEYTAKYNLGFDVPYEPYRSFEGRYHYKSISDDSRGRLRPMYEKVLNHYEGRLGLNAPYTRMAAIKLRQDFLTQSRPDSRAGVDRDREESPQRRERRRRRHQSSAMETLMFSGQAANPGDDSIVVMSPSQNHAIHFSLISGTPQYQVTYKGQTVLSNSQLGLEIGGGHLRPPYIVEGTETKNQQSSWEPVVGSKSHYPDAFNECIVHLRSSQSDDSDQDDNSQIPRRLTLLFRAYDEGVAFRYVIPDHDGKTELKIESENTEFQFTEDHFVYWDDYPQAEYSKVRLSEMGDHAIRPLLVETDAHFVAIAEAGDLENYAPLSLDRNGPNRLISRFRHGTVSASLPLSTPWRVVMVSEQPGTLVENHYLLQNLSPPCVLEDTSWIKPGKVWRSSLTTAGAKAIVDYAAANNYQYVHFDAGWYGPERDAKSNPVTVIDEIDMPEAIRYADEHGIGVICYINKIAMARYDLDNTFRTYQQWGLSGVKMGFVDWRSQSDMRFLYACIKKAAEYELVVDIHDNFRLTGIERTYPHLLTVEGILGNEERASRRNPPQNVLTTSFARMIAGAGDYTPCYLDNRVVSRSFQLALGVVFYSPLQYLHWYDQADRYAGRSFPELEFWKAMPTTWDDSKVIHGVVGESMTVARRSGDQWFVGTIVDEATQQEIPLDFLDTGDYTAKIFAEDPRDKLKVSIHTRNVTADDVINANISQGSGHAVWIFPTNRP
;
A
#
# COMPACT_ATOMS: atom_id res chain seq x y z
N MET A 1 -53.84 -26.20 18.86
CA MET A 1 -53.60 -27.48 18.16
C MET A 1 -52.78 -27.21 16.91
N THR A 2 -51.85 -28.13 16.59
CA THR A 2 -51.03 -28.24 15.36
C THR A 2 -50.03 -27.10 15.07
N ARG A 3 -48.76 -27.23 15.50
CA ARG A 3 -47.62 -28.04 14.97
C ARG A 3 -46.87 -27.32 13.84
N CYS A 4 -45.74 -26.69 14.19
CA CYS A 4 -44.64 -26.39 13.27
C CYS A 4 -43.51 -27.41 13.54
N LEU A 5 -43.02 -28.07 12.47
CA LEU A 5 -41.83 -28.93 12.49
C LEU A 5 -40.56 -28.06 12.44
N PRO A 6 -39.48 -28.41 13.16
CA PRO A 6 -38.15 -27.89 12.89
C PRO A 6 -37.39 -28.82 11.94
N ILE A 7 -36.71 -28.23 10.95
CA ILE A 7 -35.76 -28.88 10.06
C ILE A 7 -34.41 -28.96 10.81
N PHE A 8 -33.89 -30.18 10.94
CA PHE A 8 -32.56 -30.48 11.51
C PHE A 8 -31.45 -30.00 10.56
N PHE A 9 -30.54 -29.15 11.05
CA PHE A 9 -29.22 -28.95 10.46
C PHE A 9 -28.27 -30.03 11.00
N ALA A 10 -27.78 -30.89 10.11
CA ALA A 10 -26.73 -31.84 10.42
C ALA A 10 -25.39 -31.08 10.49
N ILE A 11 -24.80 -31.04 11.69
CA ILE A 11 -23.41 -30.60 11.89
C ILE A 11 -22.52 -31.80 11.58
N THR A 12 -21.80 -31.73 10.46
CA THR A 12 -20.76 -32.70 10.13
C THR A 12 -19.55 -32.42 11.03
N CYS A 13 -19.39 -33.19 12.10
CA CYS A 13 -18.16 -33.22 12.89
C CYS A 13 -17.00 -33.74 12.02
N PHE A 14 -16.09 -32.87 11.60
CA PHE A 14 -14.76 -33.30 11.21
C PHE A 14 -13.98 -33.68 12.47
N THR A 15 -13.89 -34.97 12.74
CA THR A 15 -12.89 -35.50 13.67
C THR A 15 -11.51 -35.36 13.00
N LEU A 16 -10.71 -34.40 13.46
CA LEU A 16 -9.27 -34.33 13.17
C LEU A 16 -8.61 -35.59 13.75
N THR A 17 -8.42 -36.60 12.90
CA THR A 17 -7.49 -37.69 13.19
C THR A 17 -6.08 -37.11 13.03
N ALA A 18 -5.36 -36.95 14.15
CA ALA A 18 -3.96 -36.60 14.14
C ALA A 18 -3.17 -37.64 13.33
N SER A 19 -2.64 -37.24 12.18
CA SER A 19 -1.60 -38.01 11.50
C SER A 19 -0.35 -38.01 12.39
N PRO A 20 0.27 -39.18 12.67
CA PRO A 20 1.56 -39.22 13.34
C PRO A 20 2.59 -38.55 12.43
N TRP A 21 3.23 -37.49 12.93
CA TRP A 21 4.32 -36.81 12.24
C TRP A 21 5.44 -37.83 12.01
N SER A 22 5.89 -37.98 10.75
CA SER A 22 7.09 -38.76 10.44
C SER A 22 8.28 -38.14 11.17
N HIS A 23 9.14 -38.95 11.80
CA HIS A 23 10.35 -38.48 12.48
C HIS A 23 11.24 -37.70 11.51
N ALA A 24 11.24 -36.37 11.61
CA ALA A 24 12.26 -35.52 11.01
C ALA A 24 13.51 -35.58 11.89
N GLU A 25 14.68 -35.60 11.28
CA GLU A 25 15.96 -35.42 11.98
C GLU A 25 16.05 -33.97 12.46
N PHE A 26 16.52 -33.74 13.68
CA PHE A 26 16.66 -32.37 14.22
C PHE A 26 17.71 -31.58 13.41
N GLN A 27 17.43 -30.29 13.20
CA GLN A 27 18.40 -29.36 12.63
C GLN A 27 19.43 -28.96 13.68
N HIS A 28 20.73 -29.01 13.31
CA HIS A 28 21.84 -28.74 14.21
C HIS A 28 22.93 -27.84 13.58
N PRO A 29 23.45 -26.84 14.31
CA PRO A 29 22.87 -26.31 15.54
C PRO A 29 21.46 -25.76 15.27
N GLY A 30 20.52 -25.97 16.18
CA GLY A 30 19.13 -25.56 15.92
C GLY A 30 18.29 -25.27 17.16
N ILE A 31 18.91 -25.00 18.30
CA ILE A 31 18.19 -24.50 19.48
C ILE A 31 17.83 -23.03 19.25
N SER A 32 18.68 -22.06 19.61
CA SER A 32 18.38 -20.63 19.38
C SER A 32 19.13 -20.03 18.20
N HIS A 33 20.12 -20.74 17.67
CA HIS A 33 20.96 -20.27 16.58
C HIS A 33 21.20 -21.41 15.59
N THR A 34 20.93 -21.13 14.33
CA THR A 34 21.27 -21.99 13.21
C THR A 34 22.65 -21.65 12.63
N ALA A 35 23.16 -22.51 11.75
CA ALA A 35 24.38 -22.21 11.00
C ALA A 35 24.24 -20.92 10.17
N ASP A 36 23.05 -20.68 9.60
CA ASP A 36 22.74 -19.50 8.80
C ASP A 36 22.69 -18.23 9.64
N ASP A 37 22.09 -18.28 10.84
CA ASP A 37 22.08 -17.15 11.78
C ASP A 37 23.50 -16.73 12.15
N ILE A 38 24.37 -17.71 12.42
CA ILE A 38 25.78 -17.47 12.76
C ILE A 38 26.51 -16.84 11.57
N ALA A 39 26.33 -17.37 10.36
CA ALA A 39 26.95 -16.85 9.15
C ALA A 39 26.51 -15.40 8.87
N PHE A 40 25.21 -15.11 9.03
CA PHE A 40 24.65 -13.78 8.89
C PHE A 40 25.30 -12.79 9.86
N VAL A 41 25.39 -13.14 11.15
CA VAL A 41 25.99 -12.26 12.16
C VAL A 41 27.47 -12.06 11.86
N LYS A 42 28.23 -13.11 11.49
CA LYS A 42 29.63 -12.97 11.05
C LYS A 42 29.76 -11.94 9.92
N ALA A 43 28.89 -11.98 8.91
CA ALA A 43 28.91 -11.03 7.80
C ALA A 43 28.62 -9.58 8.24
N LYS A 44 27.66 -9.37 9.15
CA LYS A 44 27.37 -8.04 9.71
C LYS A 44 28.53 -7.51 10.57
N LEU A 45 29.23 -8.38 11.30
CA LEU A 45 30.42 -8.01 12.04
C LEU A 45 31.60 -7.67 11.14
N ALA A 46 31.83 -8.45 10.09
CA ALA A 46 32.90 -8.21 9.12
C ALA A 46 32.74 -6.87 8.38
N SER A 47 31.49 -6.48 8.10
CA SER A 47 31.16 -5.19 7.45
C SER A 47 31.05 -4.01 8.43
N GLY A 48 31.18 -4.23 9.75
CA GLY A 48 31.04 -3.18 10.76
C GLY A 48 29.64 -2.57 10.83
N HIS A 49 28.62 -3.31 10.39
CA HIS A 49 27.26 -2.80 10.23
C HIS A 49 26.54 -2.67 11.59
N GLN A 50 25.75 -1.59 11.74
CA GLN A 50 25.01 -1.30 12.97
C GLN A 50 23.60 -1.91 12.92
N PRO A 51 23.04 -2.43 14.03
CA PRO A 51 23.54 -2.34 15.40
C PRO A 51 24.51 -3.46 15.84
N TRP A 52 24.79 -4.45 15.00
CA TRP A 52 25.64 -5.61 15.34
C TRP A 52 27.03 -5.23 15.83
N ALA A 53 27.68 -4.25 15.19
CA ALA A 53 29.04 -3.85 15.54
C ALA A 53 29.15 -3.28 16.97
N ASP A 54 28.15 -2.53 17.43
CA ASP A 54 28.16 -2.01 18.80
C ASP A 54 27.77 -3.08 19.81
N ALA A 55 26.72 -3.85 19.52
CA ALA A 55 26.34 -5.02 20.32
C ALA A 55 27.53 -5.99 20.53
N TRP A 56 28.34 -6.19 19.50
CA TRP A 56 29.55 -7.01 19.53
C TRP A 56 30.64 -6.50 20.47
N LYS A 57 30.86 -5.18 20.56
CA LYS A 57 31.83 -4.61 21.51
C LYS A 57 31.42 -4.95 22.94
N ASP A 58 30.14 -4.87 23.24
CA ASP A 58 29.63 -5.11 24.59
C ASP A 58 29.57 -6.60 24.95
N VAL A 59 29.21 -7.46 24.01
CA VAL A 59 29.31 -8.91 24.21
C VAL A 59 30.76 -9.32 24.54
N ARG A 60 31.76 -8.78 23.84
CA ARG A 60 33.19 -9.05 24.11
C ARG A 60 33.71 -8.44 25.41
N SER A 61 33.18 -7.29 25.82
CA SER A 61 33.62 -6.61 27.06
C SER A 61 32.95 -7.16 28.33
N SER A 62 32.01 -8.09 28.17
CA SER A 62 31.31 -8.72 29.29
C SER A 62 32.27 -9.50 30.20
N ARG A 63 32.00 -9.50 31.52
CA ARG A 63 32.75 -10.36 32.46
C ARG A 63 32.59 -11.85 32.13
N TYR A 64 31.47 -12.21 31.50
CA TYR A 64 31.17 -13.57 31.05
C TYR A 64 31.92 -13.96 29.77
N ALA A 65 32.68 -13.03 29.16
CA ALA A 65 33.55 -13.26 28.01
C ALA A 65 35.03 -13.44 28.42
N ASP A 66 35.37 -13.33 29.71
CA ASP A 66 36.75 -13.39 30.19
C ASP A 66 37.28 -14.83 30.15
N LEU A 67 38.35 -15.07 29.38
CA LEU A 67 39.02 -16.37 29.30
C LEU A 67 39.62 -16.84 30.63
N ASN A 68 39.75 -15.96 31.64
CA ASN A 68 40.16 -16.32 33.00
C ASN A 68 38.98 -16.70 33.90
N TRP A 69 37.75 -16.80 33.36
CA TRP A 69 36.59 -17.26 34.11
C TRP A 69 36.85 -18.64 34.74
N ASN A 70 36.51 -18.80 36.02
CA ASN A 70 36.70 -20.04 36.75
C ASN A 70 35.33 -20.58 37.21
N PRO A 71 34.85 -21.71 36.66
CA PRO A 71 33.56 -22.27 37.05
C PRO A 71 33.54 -22.68 38.52
N THR A 72 32.38 -22.53 39.16
CA THR A 72 32.20 -22.83 40.59
C THR A 72 31.07 -23.85 40.78
N PRO A 73 31.28 -25.13 40.40
CA PRO A 73 30.23 -26.12 40.43
C PRO A 73 29.91 -26.60 41.85
N HIS A 74 28.64 -26.91 42.09
CA HIS A 74 28.15 -27.43 43.37
C HIS A 74 27.45 -28.78 43.16
N ALA A 75 27.69 -29.73 44.06
CA ALA A 75 27.01 -31.03 44.00
C ALA A 75 25.52 -30.92 44.31
N HIS A 76 25.15 -29.98 45.18
CA HIS A 76 23.79 -29.72 45.58
C HIS A 76 23.52 -28.22 45.45
N VAL A 77 22.62 -27.86 44.55
CA VAL A 77 22.16 -26.48 44.38
C VAL A 77 20.80 -26.32 45.04
N GLU A 78 20.65 -25.28 45.86
CA GLU A 78 19.38 -24.94 46.50
C GLU A 78 19.02 -23.49 46.22
N ARG A 79 17.82 -23.27 45.66
CA ARG A 79 17.25 -21.95 45.45
C ARG A 79 15.91 -21.85 46.18
N GLY A 80 15.94 -21.21 47.35
CA GLY A 80 14.71 -20.87 48.06
C GLY A 80 14.05 -19.60 47.50
N PRO A 81 12.85 -19.23 47.98
CA PRO A 81 12.11 -18.07 47.51
C PRO A 81 12.93 -16.77 47.53
N TYR A 82 12.89 -16.01 46.43
CA TYR A 82 13.72 -14.80 46.24
C TYR A 82 15.22 -15.08 46.33
N ASN A 83 15.63 -16.31 46.00
CA ASN A 83 16.97 -16.83 46.13
C ASN A 83 17.49 -16.85 47.59
N ARG A 84 16.65 -17.32 48.53
CA ARG A 84 16.99 -17.46 49.96
C ARG A 84 16.46 -18.80 50.52
N PRO A 85 17.34 -19.78 50.87
CA PRO A 85 18.79 -19.72 50.76
C PRO A 85 19.27 -19.74 49.30
N ASN A 86 20.51 -19.30 49.11
CA ASN A 86 21.25 -19.39 47.84
C ASN A 86 22.44 -20.31 48.07
N ILE A 87 22.26 -21.60 47.81
CA ILE A 87 23.34 -22.59 47.86
C ILE A 87 23.70 -22.90 46.42
N GLY A 88 24.75 -22.27 45.90
CA GLY A 88 25.26 -22.49 44.54
C GLY A 88 24.36 -22.02 43.40
N SER A 89 23.16 -21.47 43.65
CA SER A 89 22.22 -21.11 42.57
C SER A 89 22.70 -19.90 41.75
N SER A 90 23.35 -18.92 42.40
CA SER A 90 23.94 -17.79 41.68
C SER A 90 25.19 -18.17 40.90
N ASP A 91 25.96 -19.14 41.39
CA ASP A 91 27.12 -19.67 40.67
C ASP A 91 26.65 -20.44 39.44
N PHE A 92 25.61 -21.26 39.59
CA PHE A 92 24.94 -21.97 38.50
C PHE A 92 24.46 -21.03 37.39
N SER A 93 23.70 -19.97 37.72
CA SER A 93 23.28 -18.97 36.73
C SER A 93 24.45 -18.23 36.09
N ASN A 94 25.46 -17.82 36.87
CA ASN A 94 26.61 -17.08 36.32
C ASN A 94 27.43 -17.95 35.35
N ASP A 95 27.60 -19.23 35.67
CA ASP A 95 28.33 -20.19 34.85
C ASP A 95 27.54 -20.58 33.60
N ALA A 96 26.21 -20.71 33.67
CA ALA A 96 25.37 -20.91 32.49
C ALA A 96 25.53 -19.75 31.49
N SER A 97 25.47 -18.51 31.98
CA SER A 97 25.65 -17.33 31.15
C SER A 97 27.06 -17.22 30.58
N ALA A 98 28.08 -17.61 31.34
CA ALA A 98 29.47 -17.67 30.86
C ALA A 98 29.67 -18.74 29.78
N ALA A 99 29.14 -19.95 29.98
CA ALA A 99 29.21 -21.03 29.00
C ALA A 99 28.56 -20.62 27.68
N TYR A 100 27.33 -20.07 27.74
CA TYR A 100 26.64 -19.64 26.52
C TYR A 100 27.35 -18.48 25.82
N ARG A 101 27.85 -17.49 26.58
CA ARG A 101 28.61 -16.37 26.01
C ARG A 101 29.89 -16.84 25.32
N HIS A 102 30.63 -17.75 25.93
CA HIS A 102 31.83 -18.32 25.34
C HIS A 102 31.52 -19.16 24.11
N ALA A 103 30.42 -19.92 24.09
CA ALA A 103 30.00 -20.66 22.90
C ALA A 103 29.65 -19.71 21.73
N VAL A 104 28.92 -18.61 21.98
CA VAL A 104 28.64 -17.59 20.96
C VAL A 104 29.94 -16.91 20.47
N LEU A 105 30.84 -16.55 21.38
CA LEU A 105 32.13 -15.96 21.00
C LEU A 105 32.98 -16.92 20.17
N TRP A 106 32.97 -18.22 20.50
CA TRP A 106 33.60 -19.25 19.68
C TRP A 106 33.04 -19.23 18.26
N VAL A 107 31.73 -19.42 18.10
CA VAL A 107 31.14 -19.55 16.76
C VAL A 107 31.27 -18.28 15.93
N LEU A 108 31.42 -17.10 16.54
CA LEU A 108 31.59 -15.83 15.81
C LEU A 108 33.05 -15.45 15.54
N THR A 109 34.03 -15.96 16.29
CA THR A 109 35.45 -15.57 16.16
C THR A 109 36.39 -16.68 15.72
N ASP A 110 35.94 -17.92 15.78
CA ASP A 110 36.76 -19.11 15.59
C ASP A 110 37.96 -19.17 16.58
N ASN A 111 37.88 -18.44 17.71
CA ASN A 111 38.88 -18.44 18.77
C ASN A 111 38.69 -19.64 19.70
N ARG A 112 39.52 -20.66 19.51
CA ARG A 112 39.49 -21.93 20.25
C ARG A 112 39.50 -21.76 21.77
N GLY A 113 40.11 -20.72 22.33
CA GLY A 113 40.11 -20.49 23.78
C GLY A 113 38.70 -20.32 24.36
N HIS A 114 37.77 -19.75 23.59
CA HIS A 114 36.38 -19.64 24.02
C HIS A 114 35.62 -20.97 23.96
N ALA A 115 35.89 -21.81 22.96
CA ALA A 115 35.32 -23.16 22.91
C ALA A 115 35.78 -24.01 24.10
N GLU A 116 37.08 -23.97 24.38
CA GLU A 116 37.69 -24.68 25.52
C GLU A 116 37.12 -24.20 26.85
N LYS A 117 36.95 -22.89 27.04
CA LYS A 117 36.37 -22.33 28.27
C LYS A 117 34.90 -22.71 28.44
N SER A 118 34.10 -22.68 27.37
CA SER A 118 32.71 -23.11 27.43
C SER A 118 32.61 -24.60 27.80
N ALA A 119 33.41 -25.46 27.16
CA ALA A 119 33.47 -26.89 27.47
C ALA A 119 33.96 -27.15 28.91
N GLU A 120 34.93 -26.39 29.42
CA GLU A 120 35.39 -26.47 30.82
C GLU A 120 34.24 -26.25 31.81
N ILE A 121 33.41 -25.22 31.57
CA ILE A 121 32.26 -24.90 32.44
C ILE A 121 31.20 -26.01 32.38
N LEU A 122 30.83 -26.47 31.17
CA LEU A 122 29.89 -27.58 30.99
C LEU A 122 30.38 -28.87 31.65
N ASN A 123 31.69 -29.15 31.55
CA ASN A 123 32.32 -30.32 32.15
C ASN A 123 32.38 -30.23 33.68
N ALA A 124 32.68 -29.05 34.23
CA ALA A 124 32.71 -28.80 35.67
C ALA A 124 31.35 -29.09 36.33
N TRP A 125 30.26 -28.61 35.73
CA TRP A 125 28.92 -28.85 36.23
C TRP A 125 28.44 -30.28 36.00
N SER A 126 28.61 -30.84 34.79
CA SER A 126 28.17 -32.22 34.48
C SER A 126 28.89 -33.29 35.30
N SER A 127 30.14 -33.03 35.74
CA SER A 127 30.86 -33.94 36.64
C SER A 127 30.48 -33.79 38.11
N THR A 128 29.96 -32.64 38.53
CA THR A 128 29.78 -32.31 39.95
C THR A 128 28.32 -32.34 40.40
N LEU A 129 27.40 -31.79 39.61
CA LEU A 129 26.00 -31.62 40.01
C LEU A 129 25.32 -32.98 40.25
N ARG A 130 24.58 -33.09 41.35
CA ARG A 130 23.81 -34.28 41.74
C ARG A 130 22.35 -33.99 42.01
N SER A 131 22.02 -32.80 42.53
CA SER A 131 20.64 -32.40 42.73
C SER A 131 20.46 -30.88 42.72
N VAL A 132 19.26 -30.46 42.30
CA VAL A 132 18.76 -29.09 42.48
C VAL A 132 17.45 -29.18 43.24
N SER A 133 17.31 -28.43 44.34
CA SER A 133 16.19 -28.58 45.27
C SER A 133 15.57 -27.25 45.69
N ASN A 134 14.50 -27.36 46.49
CA ASN A 134 13.64 -26.28 46.97
C ASN A 134 12.65 -25.74 45.90
N HIS A 135 11.78 -24.81 46.31
CA HIS A 135 10.63 -24.33 45.55
C HIS A 135 11.02 -23.76 44.17
N ASP A 136 12.09 -22.96 44.10
CA ASP A 136 12.50 -22.28 42.86
C ASP A 136 13.38 -23.17 41.95
N ALA A 137 13.58 -24.45 42.27
CA ALA A 137 14.37 -25.36 41.44
C ALA A 137 13.83 -25.44 40.00
N ARG A 138 12.51 -25.51 39.83
CA ARG A 138 11.86 -25.54 38.50
C ARG A 138 12.17 -24.30 37.66
N LEU A 139 12.05 -23.13 38.27
CA LEU A 139 12.34 -21.86 37.61
C LEU A 139 13.84 -21.72 37.31
N LEU A 140 14.72 -22.16 38.23
CA LEU A 140 16.17 -22.14 37.99
C LEU A 140 16.54 -23.04 36.80
N ILE A 141 16.06 -24.28 36.75
CA ILE A 141 16.34 -25.18 35.61
C ILE A 141 15.67 -24.69 34.32
N GLY A 142 14.45 -24.15 34.40
CA GLY A 142 13.77 -23.56 33.25
C GLY A 142 14.49 -22.33 32.67
N MET A 143 15.28 -21.61 33.46
CA MET A 143 16.05 -20.46 32.97
C MET A 143 17.45 -20.87 32.52
N GLU A 144 18.23 -21.47 33.40
CA GLU A 144 19.66 -21.70 33.13
C GLU A 144 19.89 -22.97 32.30
N GLY A 145 18.94 -23.90 32.31
CA GLY A 145 19.00 -25.09 31.46
C GLY A 145 18.99 -24.74 29.98
N TYR A 146 18.24 -23.71 29.58
CA TYR A 146 18.23 -23.17 28.23
C TYR A 146 19.61 -22.62 27.80
N GLU A 147 20.28 -21.85 28.67
CA GLU A 147 21.63 -21.33 28.37
C GLU A 147 22.67 -22.46 28.29
N PHE A 148 22.62 -23.42 29.21
CA PHE A 148 23.51 -24.59 29.17
C PHE A 148 23.31 -25.44 27.91
N CYS A 149 22.06 -25.67 27.48
CA CYS A 149 21.76 -26.44 26.28
C CYS A 149 22.24 -25.71 25.03
N ASN A 150 22.02 -24.39 24.90
CA ASN A 150 22.54 -23.63 23.77
C ASN A 150 24.07 -23.65 23.71
N ALA A 151 24.76 -23.54 24.86
CA ALA A 151 26.21 -23.63 24.91
C ALA A 151 26.72 -24.99 24.42
N ALA A 152 26.12 -26.08 24.92
CA ALA A 152 26.47 -27.44 24.57
C ALA A 152 26.18 -27.76 23.10
N GLU A 153 25.02 -27.33 22.59
CA GLU A 153 24.59 -27.48 21.21
C GLU A 153 25.58 -26.86 20.23
N LEU A 154 25.92 -25.59 20.43
CA LEU A 154 26.89 -24.90 19.59
C LEU A 154 28.22 -25.63 19.60
N LEU A 155 28.73 -26.06 20.76
CA LEU A 155 30.00 -26.79 20.83
C LEU A 155 29.95 -28.15 20.13
N LYS A 156 28.93 -28.98 20.44
CA LYS A 156 28.77 -30.34 19.89
C LYS A 156 28.78 -30.33 18.36
N HIS A 157 28.19 -29.31 17.75
CA HIS A 157 27.98 -29.24 16.30
C HIS A 157 28.92 -28.28 15.55
N THR A 158 29.75 -27.50 16.25
CA THR A 158 30.70 -26.57 15.60
C THR A 158 32.16 -26.75 16.04
N TRP A 159 32.45 -27.63 17.01
CA TRP A 159 33.80 -27.85 17.50
C TRP A 159 34.09 -29.31 17.88
N ASP A 160 34.99 -29.95 17.14
CA ASP A 160 35.40 -31.35 17.35
C ASP A 160 36.20 -31.60 18.65
N GLY A 161 36.54 -30.55 19.39
CA GLY A 161 37.39 -30.65 20.58
C GLY A 161 36.66 -31.06 21.87
N TRP A 162 35.32 -31.10 21.88
CA TRP A 162 34.55 -31.54 23.03
C TRP A 162 34.32 -33.05 22.98
N SER A 163 34.96 -33.80 23.88
CA SER A 163 35.02 -35.26 23.76
C SER A 163 33.63 -35.93 23.87
N PRO A 164 33.37 -37.03 23.14
CA PRO A 164 32.10 -37.74 23.24
C PRO A 164 31.75 -38.19 24.68
N SER A 165 32.74 -38.61 25.47
CA SER A 165 32.52 -38.99 26.87
C SER A 165 32.09 -37.83 27.77
N ASP A 166 32.51 -36.61 27.44
CA ASP A 166 32.09 -35.40 28.12
C ASP A 166 30.68 -34.98 27.70
N GLN A 167 30.38 -35.07 26.40
CA GLN A 167 29.04 -34.86 25.85
C GLN A 167 28.02 -35.83 26.49
N ASP A 168 28.36 -37.12 26.60
CA ASP A 168 27.53 -38.15 27.23
C ASP A 168 27.31 -37.89 28.73
N ARG A 169 28.32 -37.37 29.42
CA ARG A 169 28.19 -36.98 30.83
C ARG A 169 27.26 -35.78 30.99
N PHE A 170 27.37 -34.79 30.13
CA PHE A 170 26.47 -33.65 30.11
C PHE A 170 25.03 -34.07 29.77
N ALA A 171 24.84 -34.92 28.76
CA ALA A 171 23.54 -35.49 28.41
C ALA A 171 22.89 -36.25 29.59
N ARG A 172 23.68 -37.01 30.36
CA ARG A 172 23.20 -37.64 31.60
C ARG A 172 22.77 -36.63 32.66
N MET A 173 23.51 -35.54 32.87
CA MET A 173 23.09 -34.47 33.78
C MET A 173 21.72 -33.90 33.37
N LEU A 174 21.50 -33.66 32.08
CA LEU A 174 20.21 -33.19 31.58
C LEU A 174 19.09 -34.20 31.88
N ARG A 175 19.30 -35.49 31.57
CA ARG A 175 18.27 -36.54 31.74
C ARG A 175 18.01 -36.91 33.20
N GLU A 176 19.04 -36.95 34.04
CA GLU A 176 18.97 -37.46 35.41
C GLU A 176 18.76 -36.37 36.46
N VAL A 177 19.17 -35.12 36.18
CA VAL A 177 19.04 -33.99 37.13
C VAL A 177 18.02 -32.96 36.65
N PHE A 178 18.08 -32.50 35.39
CA PHE A 178 17.21 -31.40 34.94
C PHE A 178 15.80 -31.89 34.61
N TYR A 179 15.68 -32.90 33.75
CA TYR A 179 14.39 -33.38 33.27
C TYR A 179 13.42 -33.79 34.40
N PRO A 180 13.83 -34.51 35.46
CA PRO A 180 12.91 -34.88 36.54
C PRO A 180 12.31 -33.69 37.29
N ILE A 181 12.96 -32.53 37.25
CA ILE A 181 12.49 -31.31 37.90
C ILE A 181 11.42 -30.61 37.05
N ILE A 182 11.58 -30.59 35.73
CA ILE A 182 10.75 -29.80 34.81
C ILE A 182 9.68 -30.60 34.04
N LYS A 183 9.79 -31.94 33.99
CA LYS A 183 8.93 -32.81 33.16
C LYS A 183 7.42 -32.67 33.42
N ASP A 184 7.04 -32.30 34.64
CA ASP A 184 5.65 -32.21 35.08
C ASP A 184 5.08 -30.79 35.01
N PHE A 185 5.89 -29.82 34.52
CA PHE A 185 5.55 -28.39 34.53
C PHE A 185 5.11 -27.91 35.92
N TYR A 186 4.43 -26.75 36.02
CA TYR A 186 3.82 -26.31 37.28
C TYR A 186 2.49 -25.56 37.04
N PRO A 187 1.42 -26.27 36.61
CA PRO A 187 0.16 -25.66 36.19
C PRO A 187 -0.48 -24.67 37.20
N SER A 188 -0.26 -24.90 38.50
CA SER A 188 -0.78 -24.08 39.60
C SER A 188 0.07 -22.85 39.95
N ALA A 189 1.19 -22.64 39.28
CA ALA A 189 2.03 -21.45 39.40
C ALA A 189 1.64 -20.37 38.37
N ASN A 190 2.29 -19.19 38.43
CA ASN A 190 2.13 -18.21 37.35
C ASN A 190 2.72 -18.76 36.05
N GLY A 191 2.18 -18.35 34.90
CA GLY A 191 2.51 -18.98 33.60
C GLY A 191 3.96 -18.82 33.16
N ASN A 192 4.71 -17.86 33.70
CA ASN A 192 6.14 -17.73 33.42
C ASN A 192 6.97 -18.93 33.92
N TRP A 193 6.48 -19.70 34.90
CA TRP A 193 7.13 -20.94 35.35
C TRP A 193 7.06 -22.00 34.27
N ASP A 194 5.86 -22.28 33.78
CA ASP A 194 5.61 -23.20 32.67
C ASP A 194 6.40 -22.77 31.43
N ALA A 195 6.35 -21.49 31.06
CA ALA A 195 7.09 -20.94 29.94
C ALA A 195 8.61 -21.18 30.05
N SER A 196 9.19 -20.98 31.24
CA SER A 196 10.62 -21.28 31.46
C SER A 196 10.94 -22.77 31.28
N MET A 197 10.06 -23.65 31.74
CA MET A 197 10.29 -25.09 31.60
C MET A 197 10.14 -25.55 30.15
N MET A 198 9.25 -24.94 29.36
CA MET A 198 9.08 -25.23 27.94
C MET A 198 10.34 -24.92 27.12
N GLN A 199 10.93 -23.72 27.25
CA GLN A 199 12.14 -23.38 26.48
C GLN A 199 13.30 -24.35 26.78
N THR A 200 13.50 -24.74 28.04
CA THR A 200 14.54 -25.71 28.41
C THR A 200 14.19 -27.10 27.91
N MET A 201 12.92 -27.52 27.96
CA MET A 201 12.49 -28.83 27.48
C MET A 201 12.69 -28.98 25.96
N LEU A 202 12.36 -27.95 25.16
CA LEU A 202 12.63 -27.95 23.72
C LEU A 202 14.13 -27.95 23.44
N ALA A 203 14.89 -27.11 24.13
CA ALA A 203 16.35 -27.07 23.98
C ALA A 203 17.01 -28.41 24.31
N MET A 204 16.54 -29.10 25.35
CA MET A 204 16.98 -30.46 25.69
C MET A 204 16.55 -31.48 24.63
N GLY A 205 15.33 -31.37 24.10
CA GLY A 205 14.81 -32.24 23.04
C GLY A 205 15.69 -32.20 21.80
N VAL A 206 16.04 -31.00 21.32
CA VAL A 206 16.97 -30.82 20.20
C VAL A 206 18.34 -31.39 20.55
N TYR A 207 19.03 -30.90 21.59
CA TYR A 207 20.40 -31.33 21.92
C TYR A 207 20.57 -32.85 22.12
N LEU A 208 19.56 -33.49 22.74
CA LEU A 208 19.55 -34.91 23.07
C LEU A 208 19.00 -35.81 21.96
N ASP A 209 18.61 -35.23 20.81
CA ASP A 209 17.94 -35.93 19.72
C ASP A 209 16.67 -36.68 20.21
N ASP A 210 15.89 -36.05 21.11
CA ASP A 210 14.74 -36.64 21.81
C ASP A 210 13.42 -36.00 21.35
N GLN A 211 12.85 -36.56 20.27
CA GLN A 211 11.59 -36.10 19.68
C GLN A 211 10.43 -36.11 20.68
N ALA A 212 10.34 -37.13 21.55
CA ALA A 212 9.25 -37.24 22.50
C ALA A 212 9.29 -36.11 23.56
N MET A 213 10.48 -35.71 23.99
CA MET A 213 10.67 -34.58 24.88
C MET A 213 10.33 -33.25 24.20
N PHE A 214 10.76 -33.08 22.95
CA PHE A 214 10.46 -31.90 22.14
C PHE A 214 8.95 -31.75 21.89
N ASP A 215 8.30 -32.81 21.39
CA ASP A 215 6.86 -32.86 21.12
C ASP A 215 6.05 -32.58 22.40
N ARG A 216 6.51 -33.08 23.56
CA ARG A 216 5.84 -32.81 24.84
C ARG A 216 5.82 -31.31 25.12
N GLY A 217 6.92 -30.60 24.91
CA GLY A 217 6.98 -29.15 25.10
C GLY A 217 6.13 -28.37 24.09
N VAL A 218 6.21 -28.74 22.81
CA VAL A 218 5.38 -28.14 21.73
C VAL A 218 3.89 -28.32 22.01
N ASN A 219 3.47 -29.53 22.39
CA ASN A 219 2.08 -29.81 22.74
C ASN A 219 1.64 -29.02 23.99
N TYR A 220 2.51 -28.91 25.00
CA TYR A 220 2.19 -28.13 26.20
C TYR A 220 2.06 -26.63 25.89
N PHE A 221 2.86 -26.08 24.96
CA PHE A 221 2.74 -24.69 24.51
C PHE A 221 1.35 -24.43 23.90
N LEU A 222 0.87 -25.34 23.04
CA LEU A 222 -0.39 -25.16 22.31
C LEU A 222 -1.63 -25.47 23.15
N SER A 223 -1.59 -26.54 23.96
CA SER A 223 -2.78 -27.11 24.61
C SER A 223 -2.56 -27.59 26.05
N GLY A 224 -1.47 -27.17 26.71
CA GLY A 224 -1.22 -27.51 28.11
C GLY A 224 -2.25 -26.91 29.07
N ASP A 225 -2.54 -27.64 30.15
CA ASP A 225 -3.50 -27.22 31.19
C ASP A 225 -2.98 -26.06 32.08
N GLY A 226 -1.69 -25.76 32.01
CA GLY A 226 -1.04 -24.75 32.84
C GLY A 226 -1.22 -23.32 32.36
N ASN A 227 -0.90 -22.37 33.22
CA ASN A 227 -1.03 -20.95 32.91
C ASN A 227 -0.04 -20.51 31.82
N GLY A 228 1.04 -21.24 31.54
CA GLY A 228 2.01 -20.88 30.49
C GLY A 228 1.65 -21.33 29.07
N ALA A 229 0.62 -22.17 28.87
CA ALA A 229 0.16 -22.49 27.52
C ALA A 229 -0.39 -21.24 26.83
N ILE A 230 -0.12 -21.06 25.54
CA ILE A 230 -0.34 -19.80 24.82
C ILE A 230 -1.79 -19.30 24.92
N GLY A 231 -2.76 -20.21 24.86
CA GLY A 231 -4.18 -19.91 24.99
C GLY A 231 -4.64 -19.54 26.41
N ASN A 232 -3.94 -20.02 27.45
CA ASN A 232 -4.22 -19.71 28.85
C ASN A 232 -3.47 -18.47 29.34
N TYR A 233 -2.29 -18.22 28.76
CA TYR A 233 -1.41 -17.13 29.19
C TYR A 233 -1.88 -15.79 28.63
N PHE A 234 -2.45 -15.74 27.43
CA PHE A 234 -2.89 -14.50 26.79
C PHE A 234 -4.39 -14.46 26.52
N LYS A 235 -5.02 -13.34 26.87
CA LYS A 235 -6.32 -12.96 26.31
C LYS A 235 -6.18 -12.54 24.83
N PRO A 236 -7.28 -12.54 24.04
CA PRO A 236 -7.26 -12.02 22.67
C PRO A 236 -6.75 -10.58 22.56
N SER A 237 -6.92 -9.76 23.60
CA SER A 237 -6.40 -8.39 23.66
C SER A 237 -4.88 -8.27 23.73
N GLY A 238 -4.14 -9.40 23.85
CA GLY A 238 -2.71 -9.41 24.12
C GLY A 238 -2.35 -9.27 25.61
N GLN A 239 -3.33 -8.99 26.48
CA GLN A 239 -3.08 -8.98 27.92
C GLN A 239 -2.64 -10.38 28.40
N CYS A 240 -1.45 -10.47 28.97
CA CYS A 240 -0.96 -11.71 29.55
C CYS A 240 -1.39 -11.88 31.02
N GLN A 241 -1.38 -13.11 31.51
CA GLN A 241 -1.74 -13.52 32.86
C GLN A 241 -1.05 -12.71 33.96
N GLU A 242 0.21 -12.33 33.74
CA GLU A 242 1.03 -11.62 34.73
C GLU A 242 0.96 -10.10 34.61
N SER A 243 0.18 -9.53 33.68
CA SER A 243 0.10 -8.07 33.46
C SER A 243 -0.30 -7.28 34.72
N GLY A 244 -1.08 -7.90 35.62
CA GLY A 244 -1.49 -7.31 36.89
C GLY A 244 -0.58 -7.64 38.09
N ARG A 245 0.54 -8.36 37.88
CA ARG A 245 1.52 -8.70 38.92
C ARG A 245 2.59 -7.61 39.02
N ASP A 246 3.51 -7.59 38.06
CA ASP A 246 4.55 -6.58 37.86
C ASP A 246 5.15 -6.76 36.46
N GLN A 247 5.63 -5.67 35.87
CA GLN A 247 6.10 -5.67 34.48
C GLN A 247 7.41 -6.43 34.29
N ALA A 248 8.16 -6.73 35.35
CA ALA A 248 9.41 -7.48 35.24
C ALA A 248 9.15 -8.97 35.01
N HIS A 249 8.12 -9.54 35.65
CA HIS A 249 7.67 -10.92 35.42
C HIS A 249 6.82 -11.06 34.16
N THR A 250 5.95 -10.08 33.84
CA THR A 250 5.23 -10.02 32.56
C THR A 250 6.20 -10.21 31.39
N GLN A 251 7.22 -9.36 31.31
CA GLN A 251 8.24 -9.45 30.25
C GLN A 251 9.06 -10.75 30.35
N MET A 252 9.26 -11.31 31.55
CA MET A 252 9.99 -12.58 31.71
C MET A 252 9.27 -13.75 31.04
N GLY A 253 7.96 -13.90 31.25
CA GLY A 253 7.20 -15.00 30.65
C GLY A 253 7.08 -14.87 29.13
N LEU A 254 6.92 -13.64 28.63
CA LEU A 254 6.92 -13.36 27.19
C LEU A 254 8.22 -13.82 26.52
N ASP A 255 9.38 -13.49 27.11
CA ASP A 255 10.69 -13.87 26.60
C ASP A 255 10.85 -15.40 26.52
N PHE A 256 10.45 -16.14 27.57
CA PHE A 256 10.52 -17.60 27.56
C PHE A 256 9.62 -18.25 26.50
N LEU A 257 8.43 -17.68 26.25
CA LEU A 257 7.57 -18.14 25.17
C LEU A 257 8.16 -17.83 23.79
N ALA A 258 8.80 -16.68 23.62
CA ALA A 258 9.52 -16.34 22.40
C ALA A 258 10.71 -17.27 22.16
N CYS A 259 11.49 -17.61 23.18
CA CYS A 259 12.55 -18.62 23.06
C CYS A 259 11.98 -20.00 22.68
N THR A 260 10.86 -20.39 23.28
CA THR A 260 10.17 -21.66 22.93
C THR A 260 9.74 -21.66 21.46
N ALA A 261 9.14 -20.56 20.98
CA ALA A 261 8.70 -20.43 19.60
C ALA A 261 9.86 -20.38 18.61
N GLU A 262 10.97 -19.73 18.97
CA GLU A 262 12.19 -19.68 18.14
C GLU A 262 12.85 -21.05 18.00
N ILE A 263 12.94 -21.82 19.10
CA ILE A 263 13.47 -23.19 19.02
C ILE A 263 12.59 -24.06 18.12
N ALA A 264 11.26 -23.96 18.24
CA ALA A 264 10.37 -24.69 17.37
C ALA A 264 10.48 -24.24 15.90
N TRP A 265 10.62 -22.93 15.67
CA TRP A 265 10.80 -22.35 14.33
C TRP A 265 12.05 -22.90 13.64
N ASN A 266 13.16 -23.01 14.38
CA ASN A 266 14.40 -23.60 13.88
C ASN A 266 14.30 -25.11 13.59
N GLN A 267 13.18 -25.73 13.94
CA GLN A 267 12.84 -27.13 13.65
C GLN A 267 11.60 -27.24 12.74
N ASP A 268 11.35 -26.19 11.93
CA ASP A 268 10.26 -26.08 10.97
C ASP A 268 8.84 -26.16 11.57
N ILE A 269 8.68 -25.79 12.85
CA ILE A 269 7.38 -25.73 13.53
C ILE A 269 7.05 -24.29 13.92
N ASP A 270 6.02 -23.74 13.28
CA ASP A 270 5.58 -22.37 13.49
C ASP A 270 4.67 -22.22 14.72
N LEU A 271 5.30 -22.09 15.89
CA LEU A 271 4.60 -21.69 17.12
C LEU A 271 4.29 -20.20 17.20
N TYR A 272 4.93 -19.36 16.38
CA TYR A 272 4.65 -17.93 16.32
C TYR A 272 3.28 -17.63 15.69
N ALA A 273 2.79 -18.48 14.79
CA ALA A 273 1.44 -18.38 14.22
C ALA A 273 0.31 -18.85 15.14
N ALA A 274 0.63 -19.46 16.29
CA ALA A 274 -0.37 -20.04 17.17
C ALA A 274 -1.43 -19.03 17.62
N LEU A 275 -2.70 -19.44 17.53
CA LEU A 275 -3.88 -18.67 17.95
C LEU A 275 -3.97 -17.26 17.35
N ASP A 276 -3.71 -17.16 16.04
CA ASP A 276 -3.74 -15.90 15.29
C ASP A 276 -2.63 -14.94 15.77
N HIS A 277 -1.38 -15.40 15.69
CA HIS A 277 -0.20 -14.68 16.14
C HIS A 277 -0.33 -14.13 17.58
N ARG A 278 -0.90 -14.93 18.49
CA ARG A 278 -1.23 -14.48 19.86
C ARG A 278 -0.03 -13.96 20.64
N LEU A 279 1.15 -14.52 20.37
CA LEU A 279 2.40 -14.08 20.99
C LEU A 279 2.74 -12.64 20.55
N LEU A 280 2.56 -12.27 19.27
CA LEU A 280 2.73 -10.89 18.79
C LEU A 280 1.79 -9.93 19.52
N ALA A 281 0.50 -10.27 19.62
CA ALA A 281 -0.47 -9.46 20.36
C ALA A 281 -0.02 -9.24 21.82
N GLY A 282 0.55 -10.28 22.45
CA GLY A 282 1.17 -10.21 23.76
C GLY A 282 2.31 -9.20 23.86
N PHE A 283 3.22 -9.27 22.90
CA PHE A 283 4.38 -8.38 22.80
C PHE A 283 3.96 -6.93 22.52
N GLU A 284 3.04 -6.69 21.58
CA GLU A 284 2.51 -5.35 21.27
C GLU A 284 1.81 -4.73 22.48
N TYR A 285 0.94 -5.47 23.16
CA TYR A 285 0.28 -5.02 24.38
C TYR A 285 1.30 -4.62 25.46
N THR A 286 2.26 -5.51 25.73
CA THR A 286 3.26 -5.33 26.80
C THR A 286 4.22 -4.19 26.47
N ALA A 287 4.66 -4.09 25.22
CA ALA A 287 5.52 -3.02 24.73
C ALA A 287 4.81 -1.66 24.83
N LYS A 288 3.57 -1.55 24.33
CA LYS A 288 2.75 -0.34 24.41
C LYS A 288 2.67 0.17 25.85
N TYR A 289 2.34 -0.71 26.79
CA TYR A 289 2.23 -0.34 28.20
C TYR A 289 3.56 0.11 28.82
N ASN A 290 4.65 -0.61 28.55
CA ASN A 290 5.98 -0.29 29.08
C ASN A 290 6.64 0.90 28.37
N LEU A 291 6.16 1.32 27.21
CA LEU A 291 6.58 2.55 26.55
C LEU A 291 5.88 3.80 27.13
N GLY A 292 4.93 3.61 28.04
CA GLY A 292 4.23 4.70 28.73
C GLY A 292 2.83 4.99 28.19
N PHE A 293 2.35 4.23 27.20
CA PHE A 293 0.97 4.32 26.73
C PHE A 293 0.03 3.50 27.60
N ASP A 294 -1.26 3.79 27.53
CA ASP A 294 -2.29 3.01 28.20
C ASP A 294 -2.80 1.85 27.34
N VAL A 295 -3.25 0.81 28.01
CA VAL A 295 -3.80 -0.42 27.41
C VAL A 295 -5.06 -0.84 28.17
N PRO A 296 -6.05 -1.45 27.50
CA PRO A 296 -7.22 -1.97 28.19
C PRO A 296 -6.80 -3.12 29.12
N TYR A 297 -7.36 -3.19 30.31
CA TYR A 297 -7.10 -4.28 31.25
C TYR A 297 -8.39 -4.91 31.74
N GLU A 298 -8.49 -6.22 31.58
CA GLU A 298 -9.54 -7.06 32.14
C GLU A 298 -9.03 -7.75 33.41
N PRO A 299 -9.78 -7.73 34.53
CA PRO A 299 -9.44 -8.51 35.71
C PRO A 299 -9.13 -9.95 35.34
N TYR A 300 -7.92 -10.40 35.71
CA TYR A 300 -7.46 -11.73 35.41
C TYR A 300 -7.58 -12.61 36.64
N ARG A 301 -8.14 -13.81 36.45
CA ARG A 301 -8.13 -14.88 37.44
C ARG A 301 -7.52 -16.12 36.81
N SER A 302 -6.48 -16.68 37.43
CA SER A 302 -5.83 -17.90 36.94
C SER A 302 -6.81 -19.06 36.87
N PHE A 303 -6.53 -20.07 36.04
CA PHE A 303 -7.39 -21.23 35.84
C PHE A 303 -7.84 -21.88 37.18
N GLU A 304 -6.92 -22.10 38.11
CA GLU A 304 -7.22 -22.65 39.45
C GLU A 304 -7.68 -21.60 40.48
N GLY A 305 -7.81 -20.34 40.08
CA GLY A 305 -8.26 -19.24 40.94
C GLY A 305 -7.26 -18.74 41.99
N ARG A 306 -6.03 -19.27 42.03
CA ARG A 306 -4.96 -18.88 42.96
C ARG A 306 -4.51 -17.42 42.80
N TYR A 307 -4.45 -16.91 41.58
CA TYR A 307 -4.08 -15.53 41.29
C TYR A 307 -5.31 -14.76 40.81
N HIS A 308 -5.53 -13.58 41.39
CA HIS A 308 -6.62 -12.69 41.00
C HIS A 308 -6.13 -11.24 40.98
N TYR A 309 -5.81 -10.76 39.77
CA TYR A 309 -5.30 -9.43 39.54
C TYR A 309 -6.42 -8.52 39.02
N LYS A 310 -6.88 -7.61 39.88
CA LYS A 310 -8.04 -6.75 39.59
C LYS A 310 -7.72 -5.55 38.70
N SER A 311 -6.46 -5.15 38.61
CA SER A 311 -5.97 -4.04 37.80
C SER A 311 -4.60 -4.38 37.21
N ILE A 312 -4.22 -3.69 36.14
CA ILE A 312 -2.85 -3.72 35.62
C ILE A 312 -1.87 -3.17 36.66
N SER A 313 -0.64 -3.69 36.69
CA SER A 313 0.38 -3.26 37.66
C SER A 313 1.33 -2.26 37.04
N ASP A 314 1.50 -1.09 37.67
CA ASP A 314 2.55 -0.11 37.35
C ASP A 314 3.93 -0.51 37.91
N ASP A 315 4.03 -1.57 38.72
CA ASP A 315 5.34 -1.98 39.26
C ASP A 315 6.29 -2.34 38.12
N SER A 316 7.45 -1.68 38.11
CA SER A 316 8.49 -1.77 37.08
C SER A 316 8.06 -1.37 35.67
N ARG A 317 6.92 -0.68 35.49
CA ARG A 317 6.55 -0.05 34.21
C ARG A 317 7.65 0.90 33.73
N GLY A 318 7.90 0.92 32.43
CA GLY A 318 8.98 1.72 31.84
C GLY A 318 10.35 1.04 31.86
N ARG A 319 10.51 -0.07 32.60
CA ARG A 319 11.77 -0.81 32.66
C ARG A 319 11.74 -1.94 31.65
N LEU A 320 12.05 -1.61 30.40
CA LEU A 320 12.13 -2.59 29.30
C LEU A 320 13.20 -3.64 29.59
N ARG A 321 12.88 -4.90 29.26
CA ARG A 321 13.82 -6.04 29.24
C ARG A 321 14.21 -6.37 27.80
N PRO A 322 15.44 -6.85 27.57
CA PRO A 322 15.87 -7.22 26.23
C PRO A 322 15.28 -8.55 25.82
N MET A 323 14.09 -8.50 25.23
CA MET A 323 13.35 -9.66 24.70
C MET A 323 12.69 -9.36 23.34
N TYR A 324 12.74 -8.09 22.90
CA TYR A 324 11.95 -7.62 21.76
C TYR A 324 12.61 -7.91 20.41
N GLU A 325 13.92 -8.12 20.36
CA GLU A 325 14.67 -8.30 19.10
C GLU A 325 14.24 -9.56 18.36
N LYS A 326 14.21 -10.71 19.04
CA LYS A 326 13.78 -12.00 18.52
C LYS A 326 12.38 -11.98 17.90
N VAL A 327 11.43 -11.39 18.62
CA VAL A 327 10.03 -11.31 18.19
C VAL A 327 9.85 -10.30 17.06
N LEU A 328 10.53 -9.15 17.14
CA LEU A 328 10.54 -8.16 16.07
C LEU A 328 11.11 -8.75 14.78
N ASN A 329 12.19 -9.52 14.92
CA ASN A 329 12.83 -10.19 13.82
C ASN A 329 11.93 -11.22 13.15
N HIS A 330 11.24 -12.05 13.93
CA HIS A 330 10.30 -13.01 13.36
C HIS A 330 9.12 -12.30 12.68
N TYR A 331 8.34 -11.49 13.41
CA TYR A 331 7.08 -10.97 12.88
C TYR A 331 7.30 -9.91 11.80
N GLU A 332 8.20 -8.95 12.00
CA GLU A 332 8.40 -7.88 11.03
C GLU A 332 9.52 -8.23 10.02
N GLY A 333 10.59 -8.88 10.48
CA GLY A 333 11.70 -9.27 9.61
C GLY A 333 11.38 -10.47 8.71
N ARG A 334 10.89 -11.60 9.28
CA ARG A 334 10.58 -12.82 8.52
C ARG A 334 9.19 -12.78 7.87
N LEU A 335 8.15 -12.33 8.59
CA LEU A 335 6.76 -12.36 8.11
C LEU A 335 6.24 -11.03 7.53
N GLY A 336 6.95 -9.91 7.71
CA GLY A 336 6.49 -8.59 7.26
C GLY A 336 5.23 -8.06 7.98
N LEU A 337 4.87 -8.66 9.13
CA LEU A 337 3.76 -8.24 9.98
C LEU A 337 4.16 -7.02 10.82
N ASN A 338 3.22 -6.08 10.96
CA ASN A 338 3.47 -4.84 11.69
C ASN A 338 3.56 -5.10 13.20
N ALA A 339 4.65 -4.66 13.83
CA ALA A 339 4.90 -4.77 15.27
C ALA A 339 5.39 -3.41 15.84
N PRO A 340 4.58 -2.34 15.73
CA PRO A 340 5.05 -0.97 15.94
C PRO A 340 5.54 -0.71 17.37
N TYR A 341 4.85 -1.21 18.40
CA TYR A 341 5.28 -0.97 19.78
C TYR A 341 6.48 -1.86 20.15
N THR A 342 6.52 -3.10 19.65
CA THR A 342 7.66 -4.00 19.79
C THR A 342 8.91 -3.39 19.14
N ARG A 343 8.78 -2.82 17.93
CA ARG A 343 9.82 -2.04 17.24
C ARG A 343 10.30 -0.88 18.11
N MET A 344 9.38 -0.07 18.62
CA MET A 344 9.73 1.07 19.48
C MET A 344 10.48 0.63 20.75
N ALA A 345 10.07 -0.47 21.37
CA ALA A 345 10.73 -1.03 22.55
C ALA A 345 12.14 -1.53 22.23
N ALA A 346 12.33 -2.26 21.12
CA ALA A 346 13.64 -2.69 20.65
C ALA A 346 14.56 -1.50 20.35
N ILE A 347 14.07 -0.49 19.62
CA ILE A 347 14.83 0.74 19.34
C ILE A 347 15.19 1.47 20.62
N LYS A 348 14.26 1.60 21.58
CA LYS A 348 14.53 2.25 22.86
C LYS A 348 15.64 1.54 23.63
N LEU A 349 15.62 0.20 23.67
CA LEU A 349 16.69 -0.59 24.29
C LEU A 349 18.04 -0.36 23.60
N ARG A 350 18.08 -0.26 22.26
CA ARG A 350 19.29 0.09 21.50
C ARG A 350 19.78 1.52 21.78
N GLN A 351 18.87 2.48 21.99
CA GLN A 351 19.22 3.89 22.24
C GLN A 351 19.66 4.14 23.69
N ASP A 352 18.96 3.55 24.67
CA ASP A 352 19.33 3.58 26.09
C ASP A 352 20.74 2.99 26.28
N PHE A 353 21.10 2.03 25.41
CA PHE A 353 22.45 1.50 25.27
C PHE A 353 23.45 2.53 24.71
N LEU A 354 23.18 3.18 23.57
CA LEU A 354 24.11 4.13 22.93
C LEU A 354 24.40 5.39 23.76
N THR A 355 23.41 5.87 24.51
CA THR A 355 23.52 7.14 25.27
C THR A 355 24.39 7.03 26.52
N GLN A 356 24.65 5.83 27.04
CA GLN A 356 25.46 5.62 28.26
C GLN A 356 26.90 5.13 27.97
N SER A 357 27.21 4.80 26.71
CA SER A 357 28.56 4.39 26.25
C SER A 357 29.49 5.56 25.88
N ARG A 358 29.01 6.80 25.93
CA ARG A 358 29.84 8.00 25.78
C ARG A 358 30.55 8.31 27.11
N PRO A 359 31.87 8.56 27.13
CA PRO A 359 32.51 9.11 28.31
C PRO A 359 31.89 10.47 28.58
N ASP A 360 31.29 10.62 29.75
CA ASP A 360 30.64 11.86 30.15
C ASP A 360 31.69 12.97 30.24
N SER A 361 31.67 13.89 29.26
CA SER A 361 32.54 15.07 29.22
C SER A 361 32.06 16.19 30.15
N ARG A 362 31.10 15.89 31.04
CA ARG A 362 30.69 16.78 32.14
C ARG A 362 31.01 16.15 33.48
N ALA A 363 32.30 15.93 33.72
CA ALA A 363 32.83 15.86 35.08
C ALA A 363 32.67 17.24 35.75
N GLY A 364 31.55 17.41 36.46
CA GLY A 364 31.29 18.58 37.27
C GLY A 364 29.84 18.71 37.66
N VAL A 365 29.34 17.79 38.51
CA VAL A 365 28.57 18.06 39.76
C VAL A 365 28.23 16.70 40.39
N ASP A 366 29.04 16.31 41.38
CA ASP A 366 28.70 15.62 42.64
C ASP A 366 27.36 14.84 42.74
N ARG A 367 27.25 13.67 42.07
CA ARG A 367 26.17 12.67 42.32
C ARG A 367 26.65 11.22 42.44
N ASP A 368 27.94 10.99 42.67
CA ASP A 368 28.53 9.64 42.69
C ASP A 368 28.83 9.08 44.09
N ARG A 369 28.32 9.72 45.14
CA ARG A 369 28.43 9.25 46.52
C ARG A 369 27.08 8.76 47.02
N GLU A 370 26.66 7.55 46.63
CA GLU A 370 25.74 6.67 47.40
C GLU A 370 25.24 5.38 46.70
N GLU A 371 25.86 4.88 45.62
CA GLU A 371 25.48 3.56 45.08
C GLU A 371 26.28 2.42 45.71
N SER A 372 25.58 1.48 46.36
CA SER A 372 26.18 0.27 46.90
C SER A 372 26.77 -0.63 45.79
N PRO A 373 27.87 -1.36 46.06
CA PRO A 373 28.49 -2.26 45.07
C PRO A 373 27.50 -3.24 44.43
N GLN A 374 26.52 -3.74 45.20
CA GLN A 374 25.47 -4.63 44.71
C GLN A 374 24.50 -3.96 43.73
N ARG A 375 24.22 -2.65 43.85
CA ARG A 375 23.41 -1.89 42.88
C ARG A 375 24.19 -1.64 41.59
N ARG A 376 25.48 -1.30 41.67
CA ARG A 376 26.37 -1.19 40.51
C ARG A 376 26.50 -2.51 39.74
N GLU A 377 26.64 -3.63 40.46
CA GLU A 377 26.69 -4.99 39.89
C GLU A 377 25.38 -5.36 39.18
N ARG A 378 24.22 -5.09 39.80
CA ARG A 378 22.89 -5.32 39.20
C ARG A 378 22.64 -4.44 37.97
N ARG A 379 23.11 -3.20 37.97
CA ARG A 379 23.03 -2.30 36.81
C ARG A 379 23.88 -2.85 35.66
N ARG A 380 25.13 -3.26 35.90
CA ARG A 380 25.99 -3.89 34.88
C ARG A 380 25.41 -5.18 34.28
N ARG A 381 24.84 -6.07 35.11
CA ARG A 381 24.17 -7.31 34.63
C ARG A 381 22.99 -7.03 33.69
N ARG A 382 22.25 -5.93 33.88
CA ARG A 382 21.13 -5.52 33.01
C ARG A 382 21.56 -5.01 31.63
N HIS A 383 22.76 -4.44 31.52
CA HIS A 383 23.25 -3.89 30.25
C HIS A 383 23.74 -5.00 29.31
N GLN A 384 24.35 -6.05 29.87
CA GLN A 384 25.02 -7.12 29.11
C GLN A 384 24.06 -8.12 28.45
N SER A 385 22.78 -8.21 28.87
CA SER A 385 21.83 -9.13 28.22
C SER A 385 21.18 -8.54 26.96
N SER A 386 21.09 -7.20 26.85
CA SER A 386 20.56 -6.54 25.64
C SER A 386 21.46 -6.69 24.42
N ALA A 387 22.77 -6.60 24.62
CA ALA A 387 23.75 -6.71 23.55
C ALA A 387 23.74 -8.09 22.88
N MET A 388 23.46 -9.18 23.62
CA MET A 388 23.41 -10.51 23.00
C MET A 388 22.16 -10.69 22.14
N GLU A 389 21.00 -10.21 22.60
CA GLU A 389 19.76 -10.25 21.81
C GLU A 389 19.88 -9.39 20.55
N THR A 390 20.41 -8.17 20.65
CA THR A 390 20.63 -7.34 19.46
C THR A 390 21.67 -7.96 18.53
N LEU A 391 22.76 -8.55 19.06
CA LEU A 391 23.78 -9.21 18.23
C LEU A 391 23.21 -10.40 17.46
N MET A 392 22.45 -11.26 18.13
CA MET A 392 22.04 -12.55 17.60
C MET A 392 20.61 -12.57 17.06
N PHE A 393 19.82 -11.50 17.16
CA PHE A 393 18.44 -11.50 16.65
C PHE A 393 18.02 -10.18 16.00
N SER A 394 18.75 -9.07 16.12
CA SER A 394 18.36 -7.84 15.39
C SER A 394 18.40 -8.11 13.89
N GLY A 395 17.29 -7.93 13.18
CA GLY A 395 17.26 -7.89 11.71
C GLY A 395 17.81 -9.13 11.00
N GLN A 396 17.87 -10.28 11.67
CA GLN A 396 18.01 -11.60 11.05
C GLN A 396 16.72 -11.99 10.31
N ALA A 397 16.32 -11.18 9.33
CA ALA A 397 15.31 -11.67 8.40
C ALA A 397 15.85 -12.97 7.78
N ALA A 398 14.95 -13.93 7.52
CA ALA A 398 15.25 -15.01 6.61
C ALA A 398 15.69 -14.36 5.30
N ASN A 399 16.98 -14.43 4.98
CA ASN A 399 17.61 -13.82 3.80
C ASN A 399 16.90 -12.55 3.28
N PRO A 400 17.14 -11.35 3.85
CA PRO A 400 17.23 -10.20 2.99
C PRO A 400 18.59 -10.37 2.29
N GLY A 401 18.57 -10.78 1.02
CA GLY A 401 19.63 -10.32 0.14
C GLY A 401 19.77 -8.80 0.32
N ASP A 402 20.97 -8.28 0.13
CA ASP A 402 21.36 -6.86 0.15
C ASP A 402 20.60 -5.97 -0.89
N ASP A 403 19.35 -6.31 -1.21
CA ASP A 403 18.61 -5.91 -2.42
C ASP A 403 17.39 -5.00 -2.13
N SER A 404 17.26 -4.41 -0.92
CA SER A 404 16.18 -3.44 -0.69
C SER A 404 16.51 -2.10 -1.34
N ILE A 405 15.68 -1.69 -2.29
CA ILE A 405 15.85 -0.48 -3.11
C ILE A 405 14.77 0.52 -2.71
N VAL A 406 15.13 1.78 -2.48
CA VAL A 406 14.18 2.84 -2.16
C VAL A 406 14.29 3.97 -3.17
N VAL A 407 13.16 4.34 -3.77
CA VAL A 407 13.06 5.49 -4.67
C VAL A 407 12.17 6.54 -4.01
N MET A 408 12.77 7.65 -3.60
CA MET A 408 12.08 8.80 -3.00
C MET A 408 11.76 9.83 -4.08
N SER A 409 10.62 10.50 -3.98
CA SER A 409 10.29 11.69 -4.77
C SER A 409 11.26 12.85 -4.52
N PRO A 410 11.35 13.86 -5.41
CA PRO A 410 12.19 15.05 -5.19
C PRO A 410 11.93 15.77 -3.85
N SER A 411 10.66 15.91 -3.46
CA SER A 411 10.25 16.46 -2.15
C SER A 411 10.45 15.49 -0.98
N GLN A 412 10.75 14.22 -1.26
CA GLN A 412 10.85 13.12 -0.30
C GLN A 412 9.53 12.79 0.42
N ASN A 413 8.40 13.29 -0.07
CA ASN A 413 7.10 12.97 0.51
C ASN A 413 6.64 11.57 0.08
N HIS A 414 6.70 11.23 -1.20
CA HIS A 414 6.36 9.90 -1.70
C HIS A 414 7.61 9.03 -1.82
N ALA A 415 7.47 7.74 -1.53
CA ALA A 415 8.51 6.75 -1.81
C ALA A 415 7.92 5.40 -2.19
N ILE A 416 8.66 4.69 -3.03
CA ILE A 416 8.43 3.28 -3.34
C ILE A 416 9.65 2.47 -2.94
N HIS A 417 9.42 1.42 -2.15
CA HIS A 417 10.44 0.50 -1.67
C HIS A 417 10.27 -0.81 -2.42
N PHE A 418 11.35 -1.43 -2.86
CA PHE A 418 11.37 -2.71 -3.55
C PHE A 418 12.22 -3.70 -2.76
N SER A 419 11.80 -4.95 -2.72
CA SER A 419 12.58 -6.05 -2.15
C SER A 419 12.26 -7.39 -2.84
N LEU A 420 13.18 -8.34 -2.71
CA LEU A 420 12.93 -9.75 -3.00
C LEU A 420 12.71 -10.49 -1.68
N ILE A 421 11.51 -11.02 -1.44
CA ILE A 421 11.23 -11.91 -0.30
C ILE A 421 11.18 -13.34 -0.80
N SER A 422 12.16 -14.16 -0.39
CA SER A 422 12.35 -15.53 -0.92
C SER A 422 12.38 -15.57 -2.46
N GLY A 423 13.02 -14.57 -3.08
CA GLY A 423 13.10 -14.40 -4.53
C GLY A 423 11.80 -13.94 -5.21
N THR A 424 10.75 -13.61 -4.45
CA THR A 424 9.51 -13.04 -4.97
C THR A 424 9.59 -11.51 -4.96
N PRO A 425 9.41 -10.82 -6.10
CA PRO A 425 9.42 -9.36 -6.17
C PRO A 425 8.24 -8.76 -5.40
N GLN A 426 8.54 -7.84 -4.49
CA GLN A 426 7.55 -7.11 -3.69
C GLN A 426 7.88 -5.62 -3.65
N TYR A 427 6.86 -4.80 -3.38
CA TYR A 427 7.03 -3.38 -3.17
C TYR A 427 6.17 -2.84 -2.02
N GLN A 428 6.55 -1.67 -1.51
CA GLN A 428 5.84 -0.90 -0.50
C GLN A 428 5.72 0.55 -0.97
N VAL A 429 4.66 1.26 -0.58
CA VAL A 429 4.51 2.71 -0.84
C VAL A 429 4.36 3.45 0.46
N THR A 430 5.14 4.52 0.63
CA THR A 430 5.06 5.42 1.79
C THR A 430 4.80 6.86 1.37
N TYR A 431 4.04 7.59 2.19
CA TYR A 431 3.81 9.02 2.06
C TYR A 431 4.14 9.73 3.38
N LYS A 432 5.01 10.75 3.34
CA LYS A 432 5.58 11.46 4.50
C LYS A 432 6.08 10.50 5.60
N GLY A 433 6.71 9.40 5.19
CA GLY A 433 7.22 8.34 6.08
C GLY A 433 6.18 7.38 6.65
N GLN A 434 4.90 7.55 6.35
CA GLN A 434 3.83 6.62 6.74
C GLN A 434 3.58 5.60 5.64
N THR A 435 3.41 4.32 6.01
CA THR A 435 3.05 3.25 5.07
C THR A 435 1.62 3.43 4.57
N VAL A 436 1.46 3.47 3.25
CA VAL A 436 0.17 3.53 2.57
C VAL A 436 -0.19 2.17 1.99
N LEU A 437 0.75 1.57 1.26
CA LEU A 437 0.70 0.17 0.83
C LEU A 437 1.83 -0.57 1.53
N SER A 438 1.51 -1.64 2.25
CA SER A 438 2.51 -2.57 2.78
C SER A 438 2.98 -3.53 1.69
N ASN A 439 3.83 -4.50 2.06
CA ASN A 439 4.43 -5.45 1.14
C ASN A 439 3.41 -6.06 0.18
N SER A 440 3.51 -5.67 -1.08
CA SER A 440 2.61 -6.01 -2.17
C SER A 440 3.39 -6.78 -3.23
N GLN A 441 2.92 -7.96 -3.62
CA GLN A 441 3.60 -8.76 -4.63
C GLN A 441 3.51 -8.15 -6.03
N LEU A 442 4.60 -8.20 -6.79
CA LEU A 442 4.63 -7.94 -8.22
C LEU A 442 4.58 -9.29 -8.96
N GLY A 443 3.70 -9.44 -9.94
CA GLY A 443 3.49 -10.73 -10.60
C GLY A 443 2.89 -10.64 -12.00
N LEU A 444 3.53 -11.31 -12.95
CA LEU A 444 2.99 -11.61 -14.28
C LEU A 444 2.94 -13.13 -14.44
N GLU A 445 1.84 -13.64 -14.97
CA GLU A 445 1.69 -15.04 -15.36
C GLU A 445 1.87 -15.13 -16.87
N ILE A 446 3.02 -15.66 -17.31
CA ILE A 446 3.36 -15.81 -18.73
C ILE A 446 3.05 -17.26 -19.17
N GLY A 447 2.39 -17.40 -20.31
CA GLY A 447 2.09 -18.71 -20.89
C GLY A 447 3.35 -19.55 -21.09
N GLY A 448 3.27 -20.85 -20.74
CA GLY A 448 4.43 -21.75 -20.74
C GLY A 448 5.27 -21.72 -19.46
N GLY A 449 4.86 -20.95 -18.42
CA GLY A 449 5.53 -20.93 -17.11
C GLY A 449 6.85 -20.16 -17.09
N HIS A 450 7.12 -19.38 -18.14
CA HIS A 450 8.32 -18.56 -18.27
C HIS A 450 8.28 -17.36 -17.31
N LEU A 451 9.43 -16.92 -16.79
CA LEU A 451 9.55 -15.78 -15.84
C LEU A 451 8.73 -15.95 -14.55
N ARG A 452 9.19 -16.84 -13.67
CA ARG A 452 8.63 -17.03 -12.32
C ARG A 452 9.71 -16.92 -11.23
N PRO A 453 9.32 -16.59 -9.99
CA PRO A 453 10.20 -16.70 -8.83
C PRO A 453 10.80 -18.11 -8.70
N PRO A 454 11.98 -18.25 -8.06
CA PRO A 454 12.74 -17.19 -7.42
C PRO A 454 13.48 -16.32 -8.46
N TYR A 455 13.55 -15.02 -8.18
CA TYR A 455 14.39 -14.06 -8.87
C TYR A 455 15.59 -13.70 -8.00
N ILE A 456 16.64 -13.22 -8.65
CA ILE A 456 17.74 -12.48 -8.02
C ILE A 456 17.91 -11.14 -8.72
N VAL A 457 18.42 -10.12 -8.02
CA VAL A 457 18.81 -8.86 -8.63
C VAL A 457 20.15 -9.05 -9.37
N GLU A 458 20.17 -8.78 -10.68
CA GLU A 458 21.41 -8.76 -11.47
C GLU A 458 22.09 -7.39 -11.46
N GLY A 459 21.30 -6.32 -11.31
CA GLY A 459 21.82 -4.95 -11.28
C GLY A 459 20.71 -3.93 -11.16
N THR A 460 21.12 -2.71 -10.81
CA THR A 460 20.23 -1.56 -10.69
C THR A 460 20.81 -0.36 -11.41
N GLU A 461 19.94 0.46 -12.00
CA GLU A 461 20.29 1.76 -12.56
C GLU A 461 19.42 2.82 -11.89
N THR A 462 19.96 4.03 -11.72
CA THR A 462 19.19 5.16 -11.18
C THR A 462 19.26 6.33 -12.13
N LYS A 463 18.15 7.04 -12.23
CA LYS A 463 18.02 8.25 -13.03
C LYS A 463 17.21 9.28 -12.25
N ASN A 464 17.43 10.55 -12.53
CA ASN A 464 16.52 11.60 -12.11
C ASN A 464 16.20 12.51 -13.29
N GLN A 465 15.06 13.18 -13.20
CA GLN A 465 14.62 14.18 -14.16
C GLN A 465 14.03 15.36 -13.38
N GLN A 466 14.34 16.56 -13.85
CA GLN A 466 13.82 17.82 -13.33
C GLN A 466 13.49 18.68 -14.55
N SER A 467 12.25 18.56 -15.02
CA SER A 467 11.79 19.22 -16.25
C SER A 467 10.33 19.60 -16.15
N SER A 468 9.82 20.25 -17.19
CA SER A 468 8.41 20.53 -17.38
C SER A 468 8.09 20.54 -18.87
N TRP A 469 6.82 20.42 -19.23
CA TRP A 469 6.37 20.52 -20.62
C TRP A 469 5.05 21.29 -20.71
N GLU A 470 4.81 21.90 -21.88
CA GLU A 470 3.59 22.64 -22.20
C GLU A 470 2.64 21.71 -22.96
N PRO A 471 1.42 21.44 -22.46
CA PRO A 471 0.43 20.70 -23.22
C PRO A 471 -0.17 21.56 -24.34
N VAL A 472 -0.51 20.94 -25.47
CA VAL A 472 -1.22 21.62 -26.58
C VAL A 472 -2.56 22.21 -26.09
N VAL A 473 -3.27 21.43 -25.28
CA VAL A 473 -4.46 21.84 -24.53
C VAL A 473 -4.35 21.29 -23.12
N GLY A 474 -4.62 22.11 -22.11
CA GLY A 474 -4.32 21.77 -20.73
C GLY A 474 -5.26 22.39 -19.69
N SER A 475 -5.27 21.75 -18.52
CA SER A 475 -5.83 22.31 -17.29
C SER A 475 -4.87 23.27 -16.61
N LYS A 476 -3.60 23.24 -17.02
CA LYS A 476 -2.54 24.20 -16.70
C LYS A 476 -1.73 24.46 -17.96
N SER A 477 -1.06 25.61 -18.01
CA SER A 477 -0.15 25.98 -19.10
C SER A 477 1.15 25.17 -19.11
N HIS A 478 1.55 24.62 -17.96
CA HIS A 478 2.77 23.84 -17.79
C HIS A 478 2.53 22.69 -16.82
N TYR A 479 3.04 21.51 -17.15
CA TYR A 479 3.06 20.35 -16.27
C TYR A 479 4.49 20.02 -15.85
N PRO A 480 4.79 19.95 -14.53
CA PRO A 480 6.08 19.48 -14.06
C PRO A 480 6.25 18.00 -14.39
N ASP A 481 7.44 17.60 -14.83
CA ASP A 481 7.86 16.22 -15.06
C ASP A 481 9.19 16.02 -14.34
N ALA A 482 9.09 15.93 -13.02
CA ALA A 482 10.19 15.83 -12.07
C ALA A 482 10.06 14.55 -11.25
N PHE A 483 11.05 13.66 -11.36
CA PHE A 483 11.04 12.37 -10.67
C PHE A 483 12.44 11.84 -10.39
N ASN A 484 12.53 10.95 -9.41
CA ASN A 484 13.63 10.01 -9.30
C ASN A 484 13.18 8.63 -9.79
N GLU A 485 14.07 7.88 -10.43
CA GLU A 485 13.81 6.59 -11.04
C GLU A 485 14.86 5.56 -10.60
N CYS A 486 14.42 4.33 -10.39
CA CYS A 486 15.30 3.17 -10.33
C CYS A 486 14.79 2.07 -11.26
N ILE A 487 15.72 1.50 -12.02
CA ILE A 487 15.52 0.35 -12.88
C ILE A 487 16.19 -0.84 -12.20
N VAL A 488 15.43 -1.91 -12.00
CA VAL A 488 15.89 -3.13 -11.33
C VAL A 488 15.87 -4.27 -12.33
N HIS A 489 17.04 -4.82 -12.65
CA HIS A 489 17.18 -5.97 -13.53
C HIS A 489 17.16 -7.25 -12.70
N LEU A 490 16.17 -8.10 -12.96
CA LEU A 490 15.98 -9.38 -12.30
C LEU A 490 16.29 -10.52 -13.26
N ARG A 491 16.86 -11.59 -12.72
CA ARG A 491 17.02 -12.88 -13.41
C ARG A 491 16.32 -13.97 -12.61
N SER A 492 15.57 -14.83 -13.30
CA SER A 492 14.99 -16.03 -12.68
C SER A 492 16.10 -17.03 -12.38
N SER A 493 16.06 -17.61 -11.18
CA SER A 493 17.05 -18.60 -10.71
C SER A 493 16.72 -20.03 -11.13
N GLN A 494 15.57 -20.27 -11.77
CA GLN A 494 15.20 -21.61 -12.25
C GLN A 494 15.81 -21.89 -13.62
N SER A 495 16.50 -23.03 -13.75
CA SER A 495 16.77 -23.69 -15.03
C SER A 495 15.59 -24.60 -15.38
N ASP A 496 15.06 -24.53 -16.59
CA ASP A 496 14.03 -25.48 -17.03
C ASP A 496 14.66 -26.86 -17.26
N ASP A 497 14.25 -27.86 -16.47
CA ASP A 497 14.59 -29.28 -16.68
C ASP A 497 13.89 -29.89 -17.92
N SER A 498 13.06 -29.12 -18.64
CA SER A 498 12.27 -29.60 -19.78
C SER A 498 12.94 -29.47 -21.14
N ASP A 499 14.02 -28.70 -21.27
CA ASP A 499 14.76 -28.54 -22.54
C ASP A 499 16.08 -29.34 -22.49
N GLN A 500 15.97 -30.66 -22.66
CA GLN A 500 17.14 -31.57 -22.75
C GLN A 500 17.92 -31.46 -24.08
N ASP A 501 17.52 -30.59 -25.01
CA ASP A 501 18.05 -30.61 -26.39
C ASP A 501 18.67 -29.30 -26.90
N ASP A 502 18.81 -28.24 -26.09
CA ASP A 502 19.58 -27.06 -26.50
C ASP A 502 20.64 -26.62 -25.49
N ASN A 503 21.88 -26.51 -25.98
CA ASN A 503 23.08 -26.26 -25.20
C ASN A 503 23.25 -24.77 -24.84
N SER A 504 22.15 -24.01 -24.80
CA SER A 504 22.11 -22.58 -24.51
C SER A 504 21.19 -22.29 -23.31
N GLN A 505 21.71 -22.44 -22.08
CA GLN A 505 21.01 -21.97 -20.88
C GLN A 505 21.01 -20.43 -20.85
N ILE A 506 20.10 -19.81 -21.61
CA ILE A 506 19.97 -18.35 -21.64
C ILE A 506 19.15 -17.91 -20.42
N PRO A 507 19.70 -17.00 -19.57
CA PRO A 507 19.01 -16.54 -18.38
C PRO A 507 17.77 -15.71 -18.69
N ARG A 508 16.62 -16.09 -18.13
CA ARG A 508 15.34 -15.38 -18.27
C ARG A 508 15.33 -14.13 -17.39
N ARG A 509 15.13 -12.96 -18.00
CA ARG A 509 15.21 -11.65 -17.36
C ARG A 509 13.87 -10.91 -17.35
N LEU A 510 13.63 -10.21 -16.24
CA LEU A 510 12.54 -9.27 -16.04
C LEU A 510 13.16 -7.97 -15.53
N THR A 511 12.75 -6.83 -16.08
CA THR A 511 13.17 -5.52 -15.57
C THR A 511 11.96 -4.83 -14.93
N LEU A 512 12.16 -4.22 -13.77
CA LEU A 512 11.16 -3.39 -13.09
C LEU A 512 11.62 -1.95 -13.09
N LEU A 513 10.77 -1.02 -13.52
CA LEU A 513 11.06 0.41 -13.45
C LEU A 513 10.17 1.03 -12.38
N PHE A 514 10.77 1.81 -11.50
CA PHE A 514 10.10 2.55 -10.43
C PHE A 514 10.38 4.04 -10.59
N ARG A 515 9.36 4.88 -10.56
CA ARG A 515 9.46 6.34 -10.51
C ARG A 515 8.74 6.90 -9.30
N ALA A 516 9.34 7.88 -8.66
CA ALA A 516 8.72 8.65 -7.59
C ALA A 516 8.67 10.14 -7.98
N TYR A 517 7.46 10.65 -8.08
CA TYR A 517 7.08 12.04 -8.35
C TYR A 517 6.56 12.67 -7.05
N ASP A 518 6.49 14.01 -7.00
CA ASP A 518 5.86 14.71 -5.87
C ASP A 518 4.33 14.52 -5.85
N GLU A 519 3.77 14.06 -6.97
CA GLU A 519 2.35 13.76 -7.15
C GLU A 519 1.99 12.29 -6.83
N GLY A 520 2.98 11.39 -6.74
CA GLY A 520 2.75 9.96 -6.57
C GLY A 520 3.93 9.07 -6.98
N VAL A 521 3.75 7.75 -6.90
CA VAL A 521 4.73 6.77 -7.41
C VAL A 521 4.14 5.99 -8.57
N ALA A 522 5.00 5.53 -9.48
CA ALA A 522 4.61 4.72 -10.61
C ALA A 522 5.61 3.60 -10.87
N PHE A 523 5.14 2.47 -11.36
CA PHE A 523 6.02 1.36 -11.76
C PHE A 523 5.49 0.56 -12.94
N ARG A 524 6.37 -0.14 -13.63
CA ARG A 524 6.01 -1.05 -14.74
C ARG A 524 6.99 -2.20 -14.90
N TYR A 525 6.54 -3.23 -15.62
CA TYR A 525 7.36 -4.35 -16.03
C TYR A 525 7.93 -4.10 -17.43
N VAL A 526 9.18 -4.49 -17.64
CA VAL A 526 9.83 -4.54 -18.95
C VAL A 526 10.41 -5.93 -19.16
N ILE A 527 9.95 -6.58 -20.23
CA ILE A 527 10.43 -7.88 -20.65
C ILE A 527 11.37 -7.62 -21.84
N PRO A 528 12.69 -7.77 -21.69
CA PRO A 528 13.64 -7.57 -22.78
C PRO A 528 13.53 -8.68 -23.83
N ASP A 529 14.23 -8.53 -24.94
CA ASP A 529 14.39 -9.57 -25.94
C ASP A 529 15.04 -10.83 -25.34
N HIS A 530 14.50 -11.99 -25.71
CA HIS A 530 15.03 -13.30 -25.32
C HIS A 530 15.33 -14.12 -26.59
N ASP A 531 16.60 -14.51 -26.74
CA ASP A 531 17.23 -15.16 -27.91
C ASP A 531 16.30 -16.14 -28.67
N GLY A 532 15.59 -15.63 -29.68
CA GLY A 532 14.75 -16.41 -30.59
C GLY A 532 13.23 -16.39 -30.36
N LYS A 533 12.73 -15.87 -29.22
CA LYS A 533 11.29 -15.62 -29.02
C LYS A 533 10.96 -14.15 -29.29
N THR A 534 10.21 -13.91 -30.35
CA THR A 534 9.75 -12.56 -30.73
C THR A 534 8.38 -12.20 -30.15
N GLU A 535 7.66 -13.18 -29.59
CA GLU A 535 6.32 -13.02 -29.04
C GLU A 535 6.14 -13.77 -27.73
N LEU A 536 5.29 -13.23 -26.84
CA LEU A 536 4.85 -13.88 -25.61
C LEU A 536 3.35 -13.66 -25.39
N LYS A 537 2.78 -14.53 -24.55
CA LYS A 537 1.41 -14.41 -24.07
C LYS A 537 1.41 -14.23 -22.56
N ILE A 538 0.82 -13.14 -22.08
CA ILE A 538 0.55 -12.90 -20.66
C ILE A 538 -0.86 -13.39 -20.38
N GLU A 539 -0.98 -14.44 -19.56
CA GLU A 539 -2.25 -15.05 -19.17
C GLU A 539 -2.97 -14.21 -18.12
N SER A 540 -2.23 -13.66 -17.16
CA SER A 540 -2.75 -12.77 -16.12
C SER A 540 -1.66 -11.82 -15.66
N GLU A 541 -2.07 -10.64 -15.24
CA GLU A 541 -1.27 -9.85 -14.32
C GLU A 541 -1.83 -10.02 -12.91
N ASN A 542 -0.97 -10.12 -11.91
CA ASN A 542 -1.29 -10.44 -10.52
C ASN A 542 -0.58 -9.46 -9.56
N THR A 543 -0.43 -8.20 -9.97
CA THR A 543 0.15 -7.13 -9.14
C THR A 543 -0.76 -6.80 -7.97
N GLU A 544 -0.26 -6.89 -6.74
CA GLU A 544 -1.03 -6.59 -5.54
C GLU A 544 -0.93 -5.12 -5.12
N PHE A 545 -1.95 -4.68 -4.38
CA PHE A 545 -1.99 -3.41 -3.65
C PHE A 545 -2.53 -3.73 -2.25
N GLN A 546 -1.63 -4.04 -1.33
CA GLN A 546 -1.93 -4.38 0.06
C GLN A 546 -1.98 -3.10 0.89
N PHE A 547 -3.17 -2.69 1.31
CA PHE A 547 -3.33 -1.58 2.26
C PHE A 547 -3.04 -2.04 3.70
N THR A 548 -2.73 -1.09 4.57
CA THR A 548 -2.44 -1.39 5.98
C THR A 548 -3.67 -1.85 6.74
N GLU A 549 -4.86 -1.37 6.36
CA GLU A 549 -6.14 -1.67 7.01
C GLU A 549 -7.29 -1.70 5.99
N ASP A 550 -8.49 -2.08 6.44
CA ASP A 550 -9.71 -2.10 5.62
C ASP A 550 -10.29 -0.68 5.47
N HIS A 551 -9.80 0.07 4.49
CA HIS A 551 -10.17 1.46 4.23
C HIS A 551 -11.48 1.62 3.44
N PHE A 552 -12.03 2.84 3.42
CA PHE A 552 -13.17 3.15 2.55
C PHE A 552 -12.70 3.34 1.11
N VAL A 553 -13.53 2.91 0.16
CA VAL A 553 -13.36 3.12 -1.28
C VAL A 553 -14.59 3.76 -1.86
N TYR A 554 -14.37 4.64 -2.84
CA TYR A 554 -15.42 5.15 -3.71
C TYR A 554 -15.49 4.22 -4.92
N TRP A 555 -16.28 3.16 -4.79
CA TRP A 555 -16.29 2.03 -5.70
C TRP A 555 -17.22 2.25 -6.89
N ASP A 556 -16.71 1.91 -8.07
CA ASP A 556 -17.43 1.65 -9.30
C ASP A 556 -16.82 0.45 -10.06
N ASP A 557 -17.64 -0.28 -10.81
CA ASP A 557 -17.23 -1.40 -11.67
C ASP A 557 -17.48 -1.13 -13.17
N TYR A 558 -18.12 0.01 -13.47
CA TYR A 558 -18.51 0.43 -14.80
C TYR A 558 -18.29 1.94 -14.99
N PRO A 559 -17.76 2.39 -16.14
CA PRO A 559 -17.36 3.79 -16.35
C PRO A 559 -18.45 4.83 -16.10
N GLN A 560 -19.71 4.48 -16.41
CA GLN A 560 -20.89 5.29 -16.14
C GLN A 560 -21.73 4.69 -14.98
N ALA A 561 -21.09 4.23 -13.91
CA ALA A 561 -21.76 3.75 -12.71
C ALA A 561 -22.15 4.90 -11.76
N GLU A 562 -23.06 4.57 -10.84
CA GLU A 562 -23.22 5.34 -9.61
C GLU A 562 -22.18 4.83 -8.61
N TYR A 563 -21.47 5.75 -7.94
CA TYR A 563 -20.46 5.40 -6.97
C TYR A 563 -21.06 4.98 -5.63
N SER A 564 -20.44 3.98 -4.99
CA SER A 564 -20.78 3.58 -3.62
C SER A 564 -19.57 3.76 -2.70
N LYS A 565 -19.75 4.44 -1.57
CA LYS A 565 -18.74 4.48 -0.50
C LYS A 565 -18.89 3.24 0.38
N VAL A 566 -17.95 2.31 0.26
CA VAL A 566 -17.95 1.01 0.98
C VAL A 566 -16.57 0.71 1.53
N ARG A 567 -16.45 -0.23 2.48
CA ARG A 567 -15.14 -0.73 2.89
C ARG A 567 -14.51 -1.59 1.79
N LEU A 568 -13.17 -1.68 1.73
CA LEU A 568 -12.45 -2.57 0.80
C LEU A 568 -12.97 -4.00 0.91
N SER A 569 -13.21 -4.48 2.13
CA SER A 569 -13.75 -5.82 2.39
C SER A 569 -15.19 -6.03 1.90
N GLU A 570 -15.96 -4.95 1.70
CA GLU A 570 -17.37 -4.94 1.31
C GLU A 570 -17.58 -4.59 -0.18
N MET A 571 -16.53 -4.13 -0.86
CA MET A 571 -16.54 -3.84 -2.29
C MET A 571 -16.96 -5.07 -3.11
N GLY A 572 -17.61 -4.83 -4.25
CA GLY A 572 -17.82 -5.87 -5.26
C GLY A 572 -16.50 -6.50 -5.75
N ASP A 573 -16.60 -7.57 -6.54
CA ASP A 573 -15.43 -8.39 -6.89
C ASP A 573 -14.35 -7.63 -7.67
N HIS A 574 -14.74 -6.61 -8.44
CA HIS A 574 -13.83 -5.81 -9.25
C HIS A 574 -14.21 -4.33 -9.23
N ALA A 575 -13.18 -3.49 -9.37
CA ALA A 575 -13.29 -2.07 -9.58
C ALA A 575 -12.60 -1.65 -10.88
N ILE A 576 -13.03 -0.52 -11.44
CA ILE A 576 -12.30 0.13 -12.53
C ILE A 576 -11.39 1.23 -12.01
N ARG A 577 -10.56 1.77 -12.90
CA ARG A 577 -9.54 2.77 -12.56
C ARG A 577 -9.94 4.15 -13.07
N PRO A 578 -9.48 5.25 -12.45
CA PRO A 578 -8.82 5.30 -11.14
C PRO A 578 -9.76 4.87 -10.02
N LEU A 579 -9.26 4.12 -9.04
CA LEU A 579 -10.01 3.81 -7.81
C LEU A 579 -9.54 4.74 -6.69
N LEU A 580 -10.48 5.49 -6.10
CA LEU A 580 -10.22 6.40 -4.99
C LEU A 580 -10.47 5.69 -3.64
N VAL A 581 -9.47 5.73 -2.78
CA VAL A 581 -9.47 5.13 -1.44
C VAL A 581 -9.28 6.24 -0.40
N GLU A 582 -10.09 6.21 0.64
CA GLU A 582 -10.03 7.12 1.79
C GLU A 582 -9.55 6.36 3.03
N THR A 583 -8.38 6.78 3.51
CA THR A 583 -7.79 6.31 4.77
C THR A 583 -8.06 7.34 5.87
N ASP A 584 -7.75 7.00 7.13
CA ASP A 584 -7.94 7.92 8.27
C ASP A 584 -7.13 9.22 8.15
N ALA A 585 -6.06 9.25 7.33
CA ALA A 585 -5.14 10.39 7.23
C ALA A 585 -4.98 10.95 5.81
N HIS A 586 -5.30 10.18 4.77
CA HIS A 586 -4.97 10.49 3.38
C HIS A 586 -6.01 9.95 2.38
N PHE A 587 -5.98 10.50 1.18
CA PHE A 587 -6.63 9.96 0.00
C PHE A 587 -5.60 9.32 -0.92
N VAL A 588 -5.92 8.13 -1.44
CA VAL A 588 -5.06 7.34 -2.32
C VAL A 588 -5.81 7.06 -3.62
N ALA A 589 -5.17 7.27 -4.77
CA ALA A 589 -5.72 6.83 -6.05
C ALA A 589 -4.82 5.76 -6.68
N ILE A 590 -5.43 4.63 -7.05
CA ILE A 590 -4.77 3.58 -7.84
C ILE A 590 -5.23 3.73 -9.29
N ALA A 591 -4.28 3.98 -10.18
CA ALA A 591 -4.53 4.23 -11.60
C ALA A 591 -3.57 3.44 -12.50
N GLU A 592 -3.80 3.54 -13.81
CA GLU A 592 -2.85 3.12 -14.85
C GLU A 592 -2.62 4.28 -15.81
N ALA A 593 -1.41 4.33 -16.34
CA ALA A 593 -1.01 5.37 -17.27
C ALA A 593 -0.15 4.84 -18.42
N GLY A 594 -0.07 5.63 -19.49
CA GLY A 594 0.73 5.35 -20.65
C GLY A 594 -0.06 4.81 -21.83
N ASP A 595 0.68 4.23 -22.78
CA ASP A 595 0.15 3.63 -24.00
C ASP A 595 -0.38 2.20 -23.72
N LEU A 596 -1.67 2.01 -23.99
CA LEU A 596 -2.38 0.74 -23.82
C LEU A 596 -2.67 0.07 -25.17
N GLU A 597 -2.22 0.60 -26.32
CA GLU A 597 -2.54 0.06 -27.65
C GLU A 597 -2.35 -1.45 -27.73
N ASN A 598 -1.23 -1.93 -27.18
CA ASN A 598 -0.84 -3.33 -27.21
C ASN A 598 -0.98 -4.04 -25.87
N TYR A 599 -1.81 -3.53 -24.96
CA TYR A 599 -2.05 -4.14 -23.65
C TYR A 599 -3.54 -4.20 -23.32
N ALA A 600 -3.93 -5.14 -22.47
CA ALA A 600 -5.31 -5.24 -21.99
C ALA A 600 -5.48 -4.32 -20.76
N PRO A 601 -6.55 -3.51 -20.69
CA PRO A 601 -6.77 -2.67 -19.52
C PRO A 601 -7.02 -3.52 -18.28
N LEU A 602 -6.56 -3.05 -17.12
CA LEU A 602 -6.78 -3.76 -15.86
C LEU A 602 -8.08 -3.38 -15.16
N SER A 603 -8.62 -4.33 -14.42
CA SER A 603 -9.43 -4.12 -13.22
C SER A 603 -8.58 -4.22 -11.95
N LEU A 604 -9.14 -3.72 -10.85
CA LEU A 604 -8.63 -3.93 -9.50
C LEU A 604 -9.61 -4.84 -8.77
N ASP A 605 -9.23 -6.10 -8.59
CA ASP A 605 -10.08 -7.13 -8.02
C ASP A 605 -9.83 -7.25 -6.53
N ARG A 606 -10.89 -7.46 -5.74
CA ARG A 606 -10.80 -7.66 -4.30
C ARG A 606 -10.12 -9.00 -4.00
N ASN A 607 -9.06 -8.99 -3.17
CA ASN A 607 -8.28 -10.19 -2.82
C ASN A 607 -8.01 -10.27 -1.31
N GLY A 608 -9.07 -10.25 -0.50
CA GLY A 608 -8.99 -10.20 0.96
C GLY A 608 -9.59 -8.92 1.54
N PRO A 609 -9.50 -8.70 2.86
CA PRO A 609 -10.18 -7.60 3.53
C PRO A 609 -9.57 -6.22 3.25
N ASN A 610 -8.28 -6.15 2.90
CA ASN A 610 -7.54 -4.90 2.70
C ASN A 610 -6.54 -5.00 1.54
N ARG A 611 -6.80 -5.86 0.56
CA ARG A 611 -5.90 -6.12 -0.56
C ARG A 611 -6.68 -6.10 -1.87
N LEU A 612 -6.11 -5.41 -2.85
CA LEU A 612 -6.52 -5.48 -4.25
C LEU A 612 -5.47 -6.22 -5.07
N ILE A 613 -5.88 -6.82 -6.16
CA ILE A 613 -5.00 -7.45 -7.15
C ILE A 613 -5.41 -6.96 -8.54
N SER A 614 -4.44 -6.54 -9.36
CA SER A 614 -4.71 -6.23 -10.77
C SER A 614 -5.14 -7.49 -11.50
N ARG A 615 -6.06 -7.40 -12.45
CA ARG A 615 -6.37 -8.45 -13.44
C ARG A 615 -6.65 -7.82 -14.79
N PHE A 616 -6.49 -8.55 -15.89
CA PHE A 616 -7.03 -8.07 -17.17
C PHE A 616 -8.55 -8.07 -17.10
N ARG A 617 -9.20 -6.98 -17.54
CA ARG A 617 -10.67 -6.93 -17.56
C ARG A 617 -11.26 -8.03 -18.44
N HIS A 618 -10.59 -8.37 -19.52
CA HIS A 618 -10.97 -9.47 -20.40
C HIS A 618 -9.80 -10.03 -21.20
N GLY A 619 -9.75 -11.36 -21.29
CA GLY A 619 -8.82 -12.07 -22.16
C GLY A 619 -7.38 -12.09 -21.64
N THR A 620 -6.43 -12.09 -22.58
CA THR A 620 -4.98 -12.21 -22.34
C THR A 620 -4.26 -11.20 -23.22
N VAL A 621 -2.96 -10.97 -22.97
CA VAL A 621 -2.14 -10.06 -23.78
C VAL A 621 -1.18 -10.86 -24.64
N SER A 622 -1.24 -10.68 -25.96
CA SER A 622 -0.23 -11.20 -26.90
C SER A 622 0.69 -10.06 -27.34
N ALA A 623 1.96 -10.13 -26.97
CA ALA A 623 2.90 -9.04 -27.10
C ALA A 623 4.16 -9.45 -27.86
N SER A 624 4.65 -8.58 -28.73
CA SER A 624 5.99 -8.68 -29.30
C SER A 624 7.04 -8.20 -28.30
N LEU A 625 8.23 -8.79 -28.36
CA LEU A 625 9.37 -8.36 -27.56
C LEU A 625 10.25 -7.34 -28.31
N PRO A 626 10.87 -6.37 -27.60
CA PRO A 626 10.77 -6.16 -26.16
C PRO A 626 9.43 -5.52 -25.77
N LEU A 627 8.89 -5.89 -24.60
CA LEU A 627 7.61 -5.39 -24.10
C LEU A 627 7.82 -4.48 -22.89
N SER A 628 7.16 -3.33 -22.88
CA SER A 628 6.89 -2.55 -21.65
C SER A 628 5.40 -2.61 -21.34
N THR A 629 5.03 -2.95 -20.11
CA THR A 629 3.64 -2.80 -19.68
C THR A 629 3.29 -1.31 -19.54
N PRO A 630 2.00 -0.95 -19.58
CA PRO A 630 1.55 0.32 -19.03
C PRO A 630 1.99 0.48 -17.58
N TRP A 631 2.01 1.72 -17.10
CA TRP A 631 2.38 2.04 -15.73
C TRP A 631 1.24 1.73 -14.76
N ARG A 632 1.57 1.25 -13.57
CA ARG A 632 0.69 1.29 -12.41
C ARG A 632 1.06 2.51 -11.60
N VAL A 633 0.07 3.26 -11.16
CA VAL A 633 0.26 4.56 -10.51
C VAL A 633 -0.46 4.57 -9.17
N VAL A 634 0.24 5.01 -8.13
CA VAL A 634 -0.30 5.21 -6.79
C VAL A 634 -0.06 6.67 -6.40
N MET A 635 -1.14 7.45 -6.40
CA MET A 635 -1.12 8.85 -5.96
C MET A 635 -1.58 8.92 -4.52
N VAL A 636 -0.94 9.76 -3.70
CA VAL A 636 -1.31 9.96 -2.29
C VAL A 636 -1.30 11.44 -1.97
N SER A 637 -2.33 11.92 -1.28
CA SER A 637 -2.38 13.30 -0.79
C SER A 637 -3.25 13.42 0.46
N GLU A 638 -3.14 14.55 1.15
CA GLU A 638 -3.96 14.85 2.34
C GLU A 638 -5.38 15.32 1.94
N GLN A 639 -5.57 15.81 0.72
CA GLN A 639 -6.83 16.37 0.23
C GLN A 639 -7.21 15.76 -1.12
N PRO A 640 -8.47 15.29 -1.32
CA PRO A 640 -8.86 14.57 -2.53
C PRO A 640 -8.80 15.46 -3.78
N GLY A 641 -9.00 16.77 -3.62
CA GLY A 641 -8.87 17.76 -4.69
C GLY A 641 -7.46 17.81 -5.29
N THR A 642 -6.42 17.61 -4.47
CA THR A 642 -5.03 17.60 -4.94
C THR A 642 -4.76 16.45 -5.91
N LEU A 643 -5.42 15.28 -5.73
CA LEU A 643 -5.31 14.18 -6.69
C LEU A 643 -5.87 14.56 -8.07
N VAL A 644 -6.96 15.33 -8.11
CA VAL A 644 -7.57 15.83 -9.36
C VAL A 644 -6.69 16.88 -10.02
N GLU A 645 -6.09 17.79 -9.25
CA GLU A 645 -5.13 18.76 -9.78
C GLU A 645 -3.91 18.10 -10.41
N ASN A 646 -3.50 16.96 -9.84
CA ASN A 646 -2.31 16.20 -10.24
C ASN A 646 -2.58 15.14 -11.31
N HIS A 647 -3.73 15.13 -11.98
CA HIS A 647 -4.04 14.17 -13.05
C HIS A 647 -3.00 14.13 -14.19
N TYR A 648 -2.27 15.24 -14.40
CA TYR A 648 -1.18 15.31 -15.38
C TYR A 648 -0.05 14.31 -15.12
N LEU A 649 0.05 13.72 -13.91
CA LEU A 649 0.96 12.60 -13.66
C LEU A 649 0.74 11.43 -14.63
N LEU A 650 -0.52 11.14 -15.00
CA LEU A 650 -0.81 10.08 -15.97
C LEU A 650 -0.26 10.46 -17.37
N GLN A 651 -0.32 11.74 -17.72
CA GLN A 651 0.27 12.26 -18.97
C GLN A 651 1.80 12.21 -18.92
N ASN A 652 2.45 12.54 -17.80
CA ASN A 652 3.91 12.44 -17.64
C ASN A 652 4.45 11.02 -17.94
N LEU A 653 3.64 10.00 -17.70
CA LEU A 653 3.97 8.60 -17.92
C LEU A 653 3.67 8.11 -19.35
N SER A 654 3.07 8.96 -20.18
CA SER A 654 2.82 8.71 -21.61
C SER A 654 3.94 9.31 -22.48
N PRO A 655 4.20 8.75 -23.68
CA PRO A 655 5.12 9.35 -24.64
C PRO A 655 4.79 10.82 -24.97
N PRO A 656 5.78 11.63 -25.39
CA PRO A 656 5.52 12.96 -25.93
C PRO A 656 4.62 12.94 -27.17
N CYS A 657 4.07 14.10 -27.53
CA CYS A 657 3.28 14.30 -28.74
C CYS A 657 4.00 13.77 -29.98
N VAL A 658 3.31 13.00 -30.81
CA VAL A 658 3.84 12.46 -32.08
C VAL A 658 3.41 13.24 -33.32
N LEU A 659 2.55 14.25 -33.16
CA LEU A 659 2.07 15.09 -34.26
C LEU A 659 3.04 16.25 -34.51
N GLU A 660 3.48 16.43 -35.76
CA GLU A 660 4.38 17.51 -36.16
C GLU A 660 3.70 18.89 -36.16
N ASP A 661 2.45 18.94 -36.63
CA ASP A 661 1.60 20.13 -36.59
C ASP A 661 0.38 19.89 -35.71
N THR A 662 0.24 20.74 -34.69
CA THR A 662 -0.87 20.73 -33.73
C THR A 662 -1.76 21.97 -33.86
N SER A 663 -1.50 22.84 -34.84
CA SER A 663 -2.19 24.13 -34.98
C SER A 663 -3.67 24.00 -35.33
N TRP A 664 -4.08 22.89 -35.95
CA TRP A 664 -5.48 22.56 -36.25
C TRP A 664 -6.26 22.08 -35.03
N ILE A 665 -5.59 21.68 -33.95
CA ILE A 665 -6.22 21.22 -32.72
C ILE A 665 -6.74 22.44 -31.96
N LYS A 666 -8.04 22.68 -32.05
CA LYS A 666 -8.70 23.80 -31.39
C LYS A 666 -9.59 23.29 -30.23
N PRO A 667 -9.37 23.73 -28.99
CA PRO A 667 -10.32 23.50 -27.91
C PRO A 667 -11.52 24.45 -28.08
N GLY A 668 -12.66 24.13 -27.47
CA GLY A 668 -13.78 25.06 -27.46
C GLY A 668 -15.09 24.50 -26.92
N LYS A 669 -16.10 25.36 -26.92
CA LYS A 669 -17.45 25.00 -26.47
C LYS A 669 -18.27 24.41 -27.61
N VAL A 670 -19.02 23.35 -27.32
CA VAL A 670 -19.83 22.61 -28.30
C VAL A 670 -21.30 22.69 -27.95
N TRP A 671 -22.15 22.91 -28.95
CA TRP A 671 -23.60 22.80 -28.83
C TRP A 671 -24.15 21.69 -29.74
N ARG A 672 -24.92 20.76 -29.17
CA ARG A 672 -25.62 19.72 -29.95
C ARG A 672 -26.83 20.25 -30.73
N SER A 673 -26.84 20.05 -32.04
CA SER A 673 -27.98 20.38 -32.90
C SER A 673 -28.90 19.18 -33.15
N SER A 674 -30.17 19.48 -33.45
CA SER A 674 -31.07 18.54 -34.13
C SER A 674 -30.57 18.22 -35.55
N LEU A 675 -31.03 17.07 -36.08
CA LEU A 675 -30.61 16.54 -37.39
C LEU A 675 -31.47 17.10 -38.53
N THR A 676 -31.60 18.43 -38.60
CA THR A 676 -32.28 19.12 -39.70
C THR A 676 -31.46 20.32 -40.15
N THR A 677 -31.50 20.68 -41.44
CA THR A 677 -30.76 21.85 -41.94
C THR A 677 -31.19 23.15 -41.25
N ALA A 678 -32.49 23.32 -40.97
CA ALA A 678 -32.99 24.51 -40.30
C ALA A 678 -32.53 24.58 -38.83
N GLY A 679 -32.56 23.45 -38.12
CA GLY A 679 -32.05 23.35 -36.76
C GLY A 679 -30.55 23.64 -36.68
N ALA A 680 -29.77 23.07 -37.61
CA ALA A 680 -28.34 23.30 -37.74
C ALA A 680 -28.02 24.80 -37.84
N LYS A 681 -28.65 25.51 -38.79
CA LYS A 681 -28.42 26.95 -38.98
C LYS A 681 -28.78 27.78 -37.75
N ALA A 682 -29.92 27.47 -37.11
CA ALA A 682 -30.34 28.19 -35.90
C ALA A 682 -29.36 28.02 -34.73
N ILE A 683 -28.77 26.83 -34.57
CA ILE A 683 -27.75 26.58 -33.55
C ILE A 683 -26.43 27.25 -33.93
N VAL A 684 -26.03 27.23 -35.20
CA VAL A 684 -24.84 27.96 -35.70
C VAL A 684 -24.96 29.46 -35.40
N ASP A 685 -26.11 30.08 -35.69
CA ASP A 685 -26.35 31.49 -35.40
C ASP A 685 -26.19 31.79 -33.91
N TYR A 686 -26.74 30.92 -33.04
CA TYR A 686 -26.62 31.07 -31.59
C TYR A 686 -25.17 30.88 -31.13
N ALA A 687 -24.50 29.84 -31.62
CA ALA A 687 -23.12 29.50 -31.30
C ALA A 687 -22.18 30.67 -31.63
N ALA A 688 -22.30 31.22 -32.83
CA ALA A 688 -21.52 32.38 -33.27
C ALA A 688 -21.81 33.63 -32.42
N ALA A 689 -23.07 33.91 -32.10
CA ALA A 689 -23.44 35.05 -31.26
C ALA A 689 -22.96 34.94 -29.79
N ASN A 690 -22.70 33.72 -29.32
CA ASN A 690 -22.38 33.42 -27.91
C ASN A 690 -20.99 32.80 -27.70
N ASN A 691 -20.08 32.96 -28.67
CA ASN A 691 -18.67 32.57 -28.55
C ASN A 691 -18.45 31.06 -28.32
N TYR A 692 -19.24 30.23 -29.01
CA TYR A 692 -19.01 28.79 -29.13
C TYR A 692 -18.15 28.53 -30.37
N GLN A 693 -17.44 27.41 -30.37
CA GLN A 693 -16.52 27.05 -31.44
C GLN A 693 -17.10 25.94 -32.32
N TYR A 694 -18.02 25.13 -31.78
CA TYR A 694 -18.49 23.92 -32.46
C TYR A 694 -20.00 23.71 -32.36
N VAL A 695 -20.54 23.10 -33.41
CA VAL A 695 -21.83 22.43 -33.41
C VAL A 695 -21.64 20.93 -33.62
N HIS A 696 -22.41 20.14 -32.87
CA HIS A 696 -22.35 18.68 -32.94
C HIS A 696 -23.65 18.07 -33.48
N PHE A 697 -23.50 17.14 -34.43
CA PHE A 697 -24.59 16.28 -34.90
C PHE A 697 -24.42 14.88 -34.29
N ASP A 698 -25.29 14.58 -33.32
CA ASP A 698 -25.29 13.32 -32.58
C ASP A 698 -25.82 12.14 -33.41
N ALA A 699 -25.85 10.95 -32.82
CA ALA A 699 -26.31 9.71 -33.44
C ALA A 699 -27.61 9.87 -34.26
N GLY A 700 -27.61 9.29 -35.46
CA GLY A 700 -28.76 9.25 -36.37
C GLY A 700 -28.56 9.93 -37.72
N TRP A 701 -27.54 10.78 -37.88
CA TRP A 701 -27.37 11.62 -39.09
C TRP A 701 -27.01 10.83 -40.36
N TYR A 702 -26.56 9.57 -40.21
CA TYR A 702 -26.30 8.62 -41.30
C TYR A 702 -27.17 7.36 -41.21
N GLY A 703 -28.35 7.48 -40.57
CA GLY A 703 -29.32 6.42 -40.35
C GLY A 703 -29.33 5.87 -38.92
N PRO A 704 -30.15 4.84 -38.64
CA PRO A 704 -30.34 4.30 -37.30
C PRO A 704 -29.03 3.80 -36.68
N GLU A 705 -28.70 4.30 -35.49
CA GLU A 705 -27.42 4.07 -34.82
C GLU A 705 -27.04 2.58 -34.66
N ARG A 706 -28.00 1.70 -34.42
CA ARG A 706 -27.75 0.25 -34.23
C ARG A 706 -27.90 -0.58 -35.51
N ASP A 707 -28.23 0.03 -36.64
CA ASP A 707 -28.30 -0.69 -37.91
C ASP A 707 -26.91 -0.76 -38.54
N ALA A 708 -26.39 -1.98 -38.67
CA ALA A 708 -25.10 -2.19 -39.31
C ALA A 708 -25.07 -1.81 -40.80
N LYS A 709 -26.21 -1.49 -41.43
CA LYS A 709 -26.30 -0.95 -42.80
C LYS A 709 -26.21 0.57 -42.87
N SER A 710 -26.27 1.28 -41.74
CA SER A 710 -26.05 2.73 -41.70
C SER A 710 -24.62 3.04 -42.14
N ASN A 711 -24.49 3.65 -43.32
CA ASN A 711 -23.21 3.96 -43.94
C ASN A 711 -22.76 5.36 -43.51
N PRO A 712 -21.61 5.53 -42.82
CA PRO A 712 -21.18 6.82 -42.29
C PRO A 712 -20.92 7.89 -43.35
N VAL A 713 -20.91 7.55 -44.65
CA VAL A 713 -20.82 8.53 -45.75
C VAL A 713 -22.16 8.77 -46.48
N THR A 714 -23.28 8.28 -45.93
CA THR A 714 -24.63 8.46 -46.49
C THR A 714 -25.53 9.18 -45.50
N VAL A 715 -25.69 10.50 -45.70
CA VAL A 715 -26.48 11.39 -44.85
C VAL A 715 -27.98 11.14 -45.04
N ILE A 716 -28.78 11.30 -43.98
CA ILE A 716 -30.25 11.26 -44.06
C ILE A 716 -30.82 12.47 -44.84
N ASP A 717 -32.02 12.34 -45.39
CA ASP A 717 -32.64 13.36 -46.24
C ASP A 717 -32.98 14.67 -45.49
N GLU A 718 -33.20 14.60 -44.17
CA GLU A 718 -33.63 15.72 -43.34
C GLU A 718 -32.54 16.78 -43.12
N ILE A 719 -31.26 16.43 -43.30
CA ILE A 719 -30.13 17.34 -43.13
C ILE A 719 -29.25 17.35 -44.39
N ASP A 720 -29.15 18.53 -44.99
CA ASP A 720 -28.15 18.82 -46.02
C ASP A 720 -26.82 19.10 -45.32
N MET A 721 -26.02 18.05 -45.12
CA MET A 721 -24.75 18.14 -44.40
C MET A 721 -23.75 19.09 -45.08
N PRO A 722 -23.53 19.04 -46.41
CA PRO A 722 -22.71 20.04 -47.09
C PRO A 722 -23.15 21.48 -46.82
N GLU A 723 -24.45 21.77 -46.89
CA GLU A 723 -24.96 23.12 -46.59
C GLU A 723 -24.81 23.50 -45.11
N ALA A 724 -25.00 22.55 -44.18
CA ALA A 724 -24.81 22.79 -42.76
C ALA A 724 -23.34 23.13 -42.43
N ILE A 725 -22.39 22.40 -43.02
CA ILE A 725 -20.96 22.65 -42.82
C ILE A 725 -20.54 23.97 -43.47
N ARG A 726 -20.96 24.23 -44.72
CA ARG A 726 -20.69 25.52 -45.39
C ARG A 726 -21.21 26.70 -44.57
N TYR A 727 -22.44 26.60 -44.06
CA TYR A 727 -23.03 27.67 -43.24
C TYR A 727 -22.29 27.85 -41.91
N ALA A 728 -21.86 26.76 -41.27
CA ALA A 728 -21.05 26.82 -40.05
C ALA A 728 -19.69 27.51 -40.29
N ASP A 729 -19.01 27.14 -41.38
CA ASP A 729 -17.73 27.74 -41.78
C ASP A 729 -17.84 29.25 -42.05
N GLU A 730 -18.90 29.70 -42.74
CA GLU A 730 -19.17 31.13 -42.97
C GLU A 730 -19.34 31.93 -41.67
N HIS A 731 -19.68 31.26 -40.56
CA HIS A 731 -19.83 31.84 -39.23
C HIS A 731 -18.65 31.53 -38.30
N GLY A 732 -17.59 30.89 -38.81
CA GLY A 732 -16.41 30.50 -38.02
C GLY A 732 -16.69 29.40 -36.99
N ILE A 733 -17.67 28.53 -37.26
CA ILE A 733 -18.08 27.43 -36.38
C ILE A 733 -17.66 26.10 -37.00
N GLY A 734 -16.95 25.28 -36.23
CA GLY A 734 -16.59 23.92 -36.63
C GLY A 734 -17.76 22.94 -36.47
N VAL A 735 -17.75 21.87 -37.25
CA VAL A 735 -18.77 20.81 -37.18
C VAL A 735 -18.14 19.51 -36.69
N ILE A 736 -18.76 18.90 -35.68
CA ILE A 736 -18.41 17.59 -35.14
C ILE A 736 -19.55 16.62 -35.42
N CYS A 737 -19.24 15.43 -35.92
CA CYS A 737 -20.24 14.39 -36.18
C CYS A 737 -19.99 13.14 -35.35
N TYR A 738 -21.08 12.53 -34.87
CA TYR A 738 -21.03 11.24 -34.20
C TYR A 738 -20.69 10.10 -35.18
N ILE A 739 -19.90 9.11 -34.75
CA ILE A 739 -19.68 7.84 -35.46
C ILE A 739 -19.54 6.69 -34.45
N ASN A 740 -20.31 5.62 -34.61
CA ASN A 740 -20.23 4.47 -33.69
C ASN A 740 -19.24 3.39 -34.11
N LYS A 741 -18.86 2.53 -33.15
CA LYS A 741 -18.00 1.37 -33.35
C LYS A 741 -18.49 0.42 -34.45
N ILE A 742 -19.80 0.26 -34.61
CA ILE A 742 -20.36 -0.59 -35.68
C ILE A 742 -19.94 -0.08 -37.05
N ALA A 743 -20.08 1.24 -37.28
CA ALA A 743 -19.66 1.87 -38.52
C ALA A 743 -18.14 1.86 -38.68
N MET A 744 -17.39 2.25 -37.64
CA MET A 744 -15.92 2.28 -37.67
C MET A 744 -15.28 0.90 -37.91
N ALA A 745 -15.90 -0.18 -37.43
CA ALA A 745 -15.42 -1.55 -37.64
C ALA A 745 -15.83 -2.16 -38.99
N ARG A 746 -16.90 -1.65 -39.61
CA ARG A 746 -17.48 -2.24 -40.82
C ARG A 746 -17.06 -1.54 -42.11
N TYR A 747 -16.97 -0.22 -42.07
CA TYR A 747 -16.64 0.59 -43.24
C TYR A 747 -15.16 0.96 -43.24
N ASP A 748 -14.63 1.24 -44.43
CA ASP A 748 -13.24 1.68 -44.56
C ASP A 748 -13.07 3.05 -43.90
N LEU A 749 -12.37 3.08 -42.77
CA LEU A 749 -12.22 4.28 -41.95
C LEU A 749 -11.39 5.36 -42.67
N ASP A 750 -10.47 4.92 -43.53
CA ASP A 750 -9.66 5.82 -44.35
C ASP A 750 -10.51 6.59 -45.37
N ASN A 751 -11.33 5.90 -46.16
CA ASN A 751 -12.30 6.57 -47.04
C ASN A 751 -13.31 7.41 -46.26
N THR A 752 -13.75 6.94 -45.09
CA THR A 752 -14.73 7.65 -44.26
C THR A 752 -14.16 8.98 -43.77
N PHE A 753 -12.99 8.98 -43.13
CA PHE A 753 -12.39 10.21 -42.59
C PHE A 753 -11.84 11.13 -43.68
N ARG A 754 -11.38 10.59 -44.82
CA ARG A 754 -11.12 11.40 -46.02
C ARG A 754 -12.37 12.15 -46.48
N THR A 755 -13.52 11.47 -46.50
CA THR A 755 -14.79 12.11 -46.88
C THR A 755 -15.17 13.19 -45.89
N TYR A 756 -14.97 12.94 -44.59
CA TYR A 756 -15.24 13.93 -43.53
C TYR A 756 -14.37 15.17 -43.67
N GLN A 757 -13.07 15.00 -43.92
CA GLN A 757 -12.15 16.10 -44.20
C GLN A 757 -12.57 16.87 -45.47
N GLN A 758 -12.96 16.17 -46.55
CA GLN A 758 -13.44 16.79 -47.79
C GLN A 758 -14.74 17.58 -47.60
N TRP A 759 -15.62 17.13 -46.71
CA TRP A 759 -16.81 17.88 -46.33
C TRP A 759 -16.50 19.12 -45.48
N GLY A 760 -15.33 19.16 -44.82
CA GLY A 760 -14.94 20.23 -43.91
C GLY A 760 -15.31 19.98 -42.46
N LEU A 761 -15.52 18.71 -42.05
CA LEU A 761 -15.73 18.38 -40.65
C LEU A 761 -14.47 18.69 -39.82
N SER A 762 -14.67 19.24 -38.63
CA SER A 762 -13.59 19.59 -37.72
C SER A 762 -13.25 18.47 -36.74
N GLY A 763 -14.18 17.52 -36.52
CA GLY A 763 -13.97 16.45 -35.56
C GLY A 763 -15.04 15.36 -35.57
N VAL A 764 -14.82 14.35 -34.74
CA VAL A 764 -15.71 13.20 -34.56
C VAL A 764 -15.95 12.88 -33.09
N LYS A 765 -17.18 12.48 -32.77
CA LYS A 765 -17.55 11.87 -31.48
C LYS A 765 -17.70 10.37 -31.68
N MET A 766 -16.76 9.59 -31.16
CA MET A 766 -16.70 8.14 -31.33
C MET A 766 -17.57 7.44 -30.28
N GLY A 767 -18.63 6.74 -30.68
CA GLY A 767 -19.53 6.05 -29.77
C GLY A 767 -19.50 4.53 -29.85
N PHE A 768 -20.16 3.88 -28.91
CA PHE A 768 -20.15 2.44 -28.64
C PHE A 768 -18.75 1.83 -28.54
N VAL A 769 -17.82 2.59 -27.99
CA VAL A 769 -16.44 2.15 -27.81
C VAL A 769 -16.35 1.27 -26.56
N ASP A 770 -15.84 0.05 -26.75
CA ASP A 770 -15.42 -0.82 -25.64
C ASP A 770 -13.92 -0.63 -25.37
N TRP A 771 -13.49 -0.99 -24.16
CA TRP A 771 -12.09 -0.92 -23.71
C TRP A 771 -11.74 -2.12 -22.83
N ARG A 772 -12.35 -3.30 -23.06
CA ARG A 772 -12.23 -4.42 -22.11
C ARG A 772 -11.02 -5.31 -22.38
N SER A 773 -10.57 -5.36 -23.63
CA SER A 773 -9.56 -6.31 -24.10
C SER A 773 -8.43 -5.61 -24.87
N GLN A 774 -7.31 -6.32 -25.07
CA GLN A 774 -6.22 -5.85 -25.93
C GLN A 774 -6.70 -5.50 -27.36
N SER A 775 -7.62 -6.29 -27.93
CA SER A 775 -8.17 -6.03 -29.27
C SER A 775 -9.01 -4.77 -29.33
N ASP A 776 -9.76 -4.46 -28.27
CA ASP A 776 -10.53 -3.22 -28.19
C ASP A 776 -9.58 -2.01 -28.14
N MET A 777 -8.49 -2.11 -27.38
CA MET A 777 -7.48 -1.05 -27.29
C MET A 777 -6.76 -0.83 -28.63
N ARG A 778 -6.35 -1.89 -29.32
CA ARG A 778 -5.78 -1.79 -30.67
C ARG A 778 -6.73 -1.10 -31.65
N PHE A 779 -8.01 -1.49 -31.63
CA PHE A 779 -9.02 -0.88 -32.48
C PHE A 779 -9.20 0.61 -32.18
N LEU A 780 -9.34 0.97 -30.91
CA LEU A 780 -9.54 2.35 -30.49
C LEU A 780 -8.34 3.23 -30.85
N TYR A 781 -7.12 2.77 -30.57
CA TYR A 781 -5.89 3.50 -30.89
C TYR A 781 -5.70 3.65 -32.40
N ALA A 782 -6.04 2.63 -33.20
CA ALA A 782 -6.06 2.75 -34.65
C ALA A 782 -7.04 3.83 -35.13
N CYS A 783 -8.23 3.94 -34.52
CA CYS A 783 -9.20 4.99 -34.83
C CYS A 783 -8.67 6.38 -34.44
N ILE A 784 -8.06 6.53 -33.26
CA ILE A 784 -7.44 7.79 -32.78
C ILE A 784 -6.36 8.24 -33.77
N LYS A 785 -5.42 7.36 -34.13
CA LYS A 785 -4.34 7.65 -35.09
C LYS A 785 -4.91 8.03 -36.46
N LYS A 786 -5.90 7.28 -36.95
CA LYS A 786 -6.53 7.54 -38.24
C LYS A 786 -7.25 8.90 -38.25
N ALA A 787 -7.88 9.32 -37.15
CA ALA A 787 -8.46 10.66 -37.04
C ALA A 787 -7.41 11.77 -37.12
N ALA A 788 -6.23 11.56 -36.53
CA ALA A 788 -5.13 12.54 -36.62
C ALA A 788 -4.60 12.72 -38.05
N GLU A 789 -4.52 11.65 -38.84
CA GLU A 789 -4.11 11.72 -40.26
C GLU A 789 -5.02 12.62 -41.11
N TYR A 790 -6.26 12.84 -40.67
CA TYR A 790 -7.26 13.67 -41.34
C TYR A 790 -7.58 14.97 -40.59
N GLU A 791 -6.77 15.32 -39.57
CA GLU A 791 -6.90 16.56 -38.80
C GLU A 791 -8.27 16.74 -38.12
N LEU A 792 -8.84 15.65 -37.61
CA LEU A 792 -10.13 15.64 -36.93
C LEU A 792 -9.93 15.62 -35.41
N VAL A 793 -10.49 16.58 -34.66
CA VAL A 793 -10.50 16.47 -33.18
C VAL A 793 -11.43 15.34 -32.72
N VAL A 794 -11.11 14.72 -31.59
CA VAL A 794 -11.79 13.51 -31.12
C VAL A 794 -12.38 13.69 -29.72
N ASP A 795 -13.63 13.26 -29.59
CA ASP A 795 -14.33 12.93 -28.35
C ASP A 795 -14.64 11.43 -28.35
N ILE A 796 -14.32 10.69 -27.28
CA ILE A 796 -14.66 9.26 -27.17
C ILE A 796 -15.75 9.06 -26.13
N HIS A 797 -16.90 8.58 -26.56
CA HIS A 797 -18.06 8.33 -25.73
C HIS A 797 -18.07 6.93 -25.11
N ASP A 798 -18.98 6.76 -24.16
CA ASP A 798 -19.27 5.55 -23.40
C ASP A 798 -18.21 5.18 -22.36
N ASN A 799 -17.39 4.18 -22.68
CA ASN A 799 -16.74 3.40 -21.62
C ASN A 799 -15.29 3.79 -21.36
N PHE A 800 -14.65 4.57 -22.22
CA PHE A 800 -13.21 4.82 -22.12
C PHE A 800 -12.87 5.91 -21.09
N ARG A 801 -11.80 5.67 -20.30
CA ARG A 801 -11.20 6.66 -19.40
C ARG A 801 -9.76 6.89 -19.84
N LEU A 802 -9.31 8.15 -19.80
CA LEU A 802 -7.97 8.53 -20.20
C LEU A 802 -6.90 7.89 -19.30
N THR A 803 -5.75 7.61 -19.90
CA THR A 803 -4.55 7.05 -19.24
C THR A 803 -3.34 7.95 -19.46
N GLY A 804 -3.56 9.21 -19.84
CA GLY A 804 -2.51 10.16 -20.22
C GLY A 804 -2.15 10.14 -21.71
N ILE A 805 -2.78 9.26 -22.51
CA ILE A 805 -2.51 9.11 -23.95
C ILE A 805 -2.79 10.38 -24.75
N GLU A 806 -3.61 11.29 -24.22
CA GLU A 806 -3.86 12.63 -24.76
C GLU A 806 -2.58 13.50 -24.82
N ARG A 807 -1.49 13.14 -24.11
CA ARG A 807 -0.17 13.76 -24.33
C ARG A 807 0.41 13.38 -25.69
N THR A 808 0.31 12.11 -26.05
CA THR A 808 0.83 11.56 -27.30
C THR A 808 -0.03 12.01 -28.49
N TYR A 809 -1.35 12.02 -28.28
CA TYR A 809 -2.37 12.36 -29.28
C TYR A 809 -3.26 13.51 -28.77
N PRO A 810 -2.79 14.77 -28.83
CA PRO A 810 -3.48 15.92 -28.25
C PRO A 810 -4.79 16.31 -28.96
N HIS A 811 -5.11 15.69 -30.10
CA HIS A 811 -6.40 15.86 -30.75
C HIS A 811 -7.51 15.05 -30.08
N LEU A 812 -7.17 14.09 -29.21
CA LEU A 812 -8.10 13.49 -28.26
C LEU A 812 -8.40 14.50 -27.15
N LEU A 813 -9.40 15.34 -27.38
CA LEU A 813 -9.70 16.48 -26.53
C LEU A 813 -10.47 16.09 -25.28
N THR A 814 -11.35 15.10 -25.36
CA THR A 814 -12.14 14.65 -24.21
C THR A 814 -12.67 13.24 -24.40
N VAL A 815 -13.20 12.68 -23.33
CA VAL A 815 -13.89 11.39 -23.32
C VAL A 815 -15.06 11.47 -22.34
N GLU A 816 -16.10 10.67 -22.55
CA GLU A 816 -17.15 10.48 -21.53
C GLU A 816 -16.59 9.63 -20.39
N GLY A 817 -16.80 8.31 -20.39
CA GLY A 817 -16.32 7.43 -19.31
C GLY A 817 -16.80 7.90 -17.92
N ILE A 818 -17.97 8.54 -17.91
CA ILE A 818 -18.57 9.31 -16.82
C ILE A 818 -20.08 9.10 -16.89
N LEU A 819 -20.74 8.96 -15.74
CA LEU A 819 -22.19 9.07 -15.67
C LEU A 819 -22.59 10.56 -15.80
N GLY A 820 -22.81 11.02 -17.04
CA GLY A 820 -23.04 12.43 -17.36
C GLY A 820 -24.50 12.90 -17.23
N ASN A 821 -24.81 14.05 -17.81
CA ASN A 821 -26.18 14.59 -17.84
C ASN A 821 -27.14 13.88 -18.83
N GLU A 822 -26.65 12.86 -19.54
CA GLU A 822 -27.51 11.85 -20.20
C GLU A 822 -28.38 11.07 -19.20
N GLU A 823 -28.04 11.10 -17.92
CA GLU A 823 -28.81 10.52 -16.82
C GLU A 823 -29.43 11.61 -15.92
N ARG A 824 -30.47 11.21 -15.18
CA ARG A 824 -31.26 12.12 -14.32
C ARG A 824 -30.85 12.04 -12.86
N ALA A 825 -30.88 13.18 -12.18
CA ALA A 825 -30.70 13.27 -10.73
C ALA A 825 -31.68 12.36 -9.96
N SER A 826 -32.92 12.26 -10.43
CA SER A 826 -33.96 11.43 -9.82
C SER A 826 -33.84 9.92 -10.11
N ARG A 827 -32.78 9.47 -10.79
CA ARG A 827 -32.64 8.08 -11.24
C ARG A 827 -31.33 7.46 -10.76
N ARG A 828 -30.20 7.97 -11.24
CA ARG A 828 -28.86 7.40 -11.00
C ARG A 828 -27.76 8.43 -10.79
N ASN A 829 -28.02 9.71 -11.05
CA ASN A 829 -26.99 10.75 -11.01
C ASN A 829 -27.34 11.92 -10.06
N PRO A 830 -27.65 11.64 -8.77
CA PRO A 830 -27.90 12.69 -7.79
C PRO A 830 -26.65 13.56 -7.57
N PRO A 831 -26.78 14.79 -7.02
CA PRO A 831 -25.65 15.68 -6.76
C PRO A 831 -24.47 15.02 -6.03
N GLN A 832 -24.73 14.18 -5.01
CA GLN A 832 -23.73 13.35 -4.35
C GLN A 832 -22.88 12.49 -5.31
N ASN A 833 -23.50 11.87 -6.31
CA ASN A 833 -22.78 11.07 -7.31
C ASN A 833 -21.95 11.95 -8.25
N VAL A 834 -22.46 13.12 -8.63
CA VAL A 834 -21.72 14.09 -9.45
C VAL A 834 -20.47 14.57 -8.73
N LEU A 835 -20.61 14.89 -7.44
CA LEU A 835 -19.50 15.26 -6.55
C LEU A 835 -18.51 14.13 -6.35
N THR A 836 -18.96 12.88 -6.21
CA THR A 836 -18.03 11.74 -6.12
C THR A 836 -17.28 11.54 -7.43
N THR A 837 -17.97 11.67 -8.56
CA THR A 837 -17.38 11.60 -9.91
C THR A 837 -16.31 12.69 -10.13
N SER A 838 -16.54 13.90 -9.64
CA SER A 838 -15.58 15.01 -9.78
C SER A 838 -14.27 14.81 -8.99
N PHE A 839 -14.25 13.94 -7.97
CA PHE A 839 -13.03 13.54 -7.27
C PHE A 839 -12.42 12.24 -7.75
N ALA A 840 -13.23 11.23 -8.12
CA ALA A 840 -12.71 9.91 -8.47
C ALA A 840 -12.33 9.83 -9.96
N ARG A 841 -13.29 10.05 -10.86
CA ARG A 841 -13.08 9.91 -12.31
C ARG A 841 -12.19 11.00 -12.89
N MET A 842 -12.28 12.23 -12.38
CA MET A 842 -11.49 13.34 -12.92
C MET A 842 -9.98 13.22 -12.66
N ILE A 843 -9.54 12.28 -11.81
CA ILE A 843 -8.12 11.89 -11.68
C ILE A 843 -7.58 11.31 -13.00
N ALA A 844 -8.45 10.70 -13.82
CA ALA A 844 -8.04 10.16 -15.12
C ALA A 844 -7.76 11.27 -16.16
N GLY A 845 -8.18 12.51 -15.90
CA GLY A 845 -8.07 13.64 -16.83
C GLY A 845 -9.41 14.12 -17.35
N ALA A 846 -9.41 14.74 -18.53
CA ALA A 846 -10.58 15.39 -19.13
C ALA A 846 -11.83 14.49 -19.18
N GLY A 847 -12.99 15.13 -19.09
CA GLY A 847 -14.28 14.44 -19.00
C GLY A 847 -15.44 15.24 -19.60
N ASP A 848 -16.12 14.66 -20.58
CA ASP A 848 -17.34 15.20 -21.17
C ASP A 848 -18.56 14.87 -20.28
N TYR A 849 -18.94 15.82 -19.42
CA TYR A 849 -20.11 15.67 -18.54
C TYR A 849 -21.43 16.09 -19.22
N THR A 850 -21.37 16.79 -20.35
CA THR A 850 -22.53 17.32 -21.11
C THR A 850 -23.59 18.14 -20.31
N PRO A 851 -23.23 19.19 -19.55
CA PRO A 851 -24.21 20.05 -18.84
C PRO A 851 -25.45 20.45 -19.66
N CYS A 852 -26.62 20.36 -19.03
CA CYS A 852 -27.92 20.75 -19.57
C CYS A 852 -28.40 22.07 -18.94
N TYR A 853 -29.25 22.85 -19.62
CA TYR A 853 -29.67 24.14 -19.06
C TYR A 853 -31.18 24.37 -18.96
N LEU A 854 -31.92 24.13 -20.04
CA LEU A 854 -33.37 24.34 -20.05
C LEU A 854 -34.17 23.04 -19.98
N ASP A 855 -33.57 21.89 -20.31
CA ASP A 855 -34.23 20.59 -20.29
C ASP A 855 -34.86 20.24 -18.93
N ASN A 856 -35.93 19.44 -18.96
CA ASN A 856 -36.66 19.04 -17.75
C ASN A 856 -35.86 18.13 -16.80
N ARG A 857 -34.64 17.72 -17.19
CA ARG A 857 -33.65 17.05 -16.33
C ARG A 857 -33.00 18.00 -15.32
N VAL A 858 -32.97 19.30 -15.61
CA VAL A 858 -32.28 20.29 -14.78
C VAL A 858 -33.07 20.57 -13.50
N VAL A 859 -32.42 20.37 -12.35
CA VAL A 859 -32.98 20.68 -11.02
C VAL A 859 -32.59 22.08 -10.57
N SER A 860 -31.32 22.46 -10.74
CA SER A 860 -30.78 23.78 -10.40
C SER A 860 -29.91 24.31 -11.54
N ARG A 861 -30.18 25.53 -12.01
CA ARG A 861 -29.41 26.17 -13.09
C ARG A 861 -28.05 26.67 -12.61
N SER A 862 -27.94 27.09 -11.36
CA SER A 862 -26.67 27.51 -10.77
C SER A 862 -25.71 26.32 -10.63
N PHE A 863 -26.22 25.12 -10.32
CA PHE A 863 -25.46 23.87 -10.37
C PHE A 863 -24.91 23.63 -11.77
N GLN A 864 -25.77 23.70 -12.79
CA GLN A 864 -25.38 23.46 -14.19
C GLN A 864 -24.33 24.46 -14.69
N LEU A 865 -24.46 25.75 -14.37
CA LEU A 865 -23.44 26.75 -14.71
C LEU A 865 -22.07 26.39 -14.14
N ALA A 866 -22.02 26.00 -12.86
CA ALA A 866 -20.78 25.68 -12.14
C ALA A 866 -20.08 24.43 -12.69
N LEU A 867 -20.83 23.47 -13.25
CA LEU A 867 -20.26 22.23 -13.82
C LEU A 867 -19.25 22.48 -14.94
N GLY A 868 -19.42 23.56 -15.72
CA GLY A 868 -18.47 23.94 -16.77
C GLY A 868 -17.06 24.30 -16.25
N VAL A 869 -16.94 24.63 -14.97
CA VAL A 869 -15.65 24.83 -14.29
C VAL A 869 -15.23 23.59 -13.51
N VAL A 870 -16.17 22.92 -12.83
CA VAL A 870 -15.85 21.73 -12.01
C VAL A 870 -15.26 20.61 -12.89
N PHE A 871 -15.91 20.31 -14.01
CA PHE A 871 -15.44 19.31 -14.97
C PHE A 871 -14.55 19.94 -16.03
N TYR A 872 -13.25 19.65 -15.96
CA TYR A 872 -12.30 20.04 -17.00
C TYR A 872 -12.56 19.26 -18.30
N SER A 873 -12.81 19.98 -19.39
CA SER A 873 -12.84 19.41 -20.74
C SER A 873 -12.38 20.46 -21.78
N PRO A 874 -11.28 20.21 -22.53
CA PRO A 874 -10.87 21.03 -23.67
C PRO A 874 -11.98 21.21 -24.72
N LEU A 875 -12.82 20.18 -24.89
CA LEU A 875 -14.01 20.22 -25.71
C LEU A 875 -15.24 20.18 -24.79
N GLN A 876 -15.75 21.35 -24.43
CA GLN A 876 -16.79 21.49 -23.42
C GLN A 876 -18.18 21.49 -24.07
N TYR A 877 -18.87 20.35 -24.04
CA TYR A 877 -20.27 20.31 -24.42
C TYR A 877 -21.12 21.05 -23.40
N LEU A 878 -21.98 21.93 -23.88
CA LEU A 878 -22.97 22.65 -23.08
C LEU A 878 -24.30 22.55 -23.83
N HIS A 879 -25.41 22.74 -23.12
CA HIS A 879 -26.75 22.71 -23.71
C HIS A 879 -27.14 21.36 -24.34
N TRP A 880 -26.69 20.24 -23.78
CA TRP A 880 -26.77 18.91 -24.43
C TRP A 880 -28.15 18.54 -25.00
N TYR A 881 -29.25 18.87 -24.32
CA TYR A 881 -30.62 18.64 -24.82
C TYR A 881 -31.38 19.91 -25.23
N ASP A 882 -30.74 21.08 -25.20
CA ASP A 882 -31.42 22.33 -25.54
C ASP A 882 -31.27 22.66 -27.02
N GLN A 883 -32.31 23.27 -27.60
CA GLN A 883 -32.35 23.70 -29.00
C GLN A 883 -32.62 25.22 -29.05
N ALA A 884 -32.24 25.88 -30.15
CA ALA A 884 -32.22 27.34 -30.26
C ALA A 884 -33.61 27.98 -30.06
N ASP A 885 -34.67 27.30 -30.49
CA ASP A 885 -36.07 27.73 -30.32
C ASP A 885 -36.47 27.92 -28.86
N ARG A 886 -35.89 27.14 -27.94
CA ARG A 886 -36.15 27.25 -26.49
C ARG A 886 -35.60 28.53 -25.88
N TYR A 887 -34.66 29.19 -26.57
CA TYR A 887 -34.05 30.47 -26.19
C TYR A 887 -34.66 31.67 -26.91
N ALA A 888 -35.31 31.46 -28.05
CA ALA A 888 -35.88 32.53 -28.86
C ALA A 888 -36.86 33.39 -28.03
N GLY A 889 -36.66 34.71 -28.07
CA GLY A 889 -37.51 35.68 -27.35
C GLY A 889 -37.38 35.66 -25.82
N ARG A 890 -36.40 34.94 -25.25
CA ARG A 890 -36.17 34.83 -23.81
C ARG A 890 -34.77 35.36 -23.46
N SER A 891 -34.62 35.89 -22.25
CA SER A 891 -33.35 36.41 -21.74
C SER A 891 -32.81 35.50 -20.64
N PHE A 892 -31.52 35.16 -20.75
CA PHE A 892 -30.74 34.37 -19.79
C PHE A 892 -29.41 35.09 -19.55
N PRO A 893 -29.43 36.23 -18.84
CA PRO A 893 -28.23 37.05 -18.65
C PRO A 893 -27.07 36.26 -18.04
N GLU A 894 -27.36 35.24 -17.25
CA GLU A 894 -26.38 34.41 -16.58
C GLU A 894 -25.52 33.55 -17.54
N LEU A 895 -25.98 33.30 -18.77
CA LEU A 895 -25.20 32.55 -19.78
C LEU A 895 -23.98 33.33 -20.30
N GLU A 896 -23.87 34.61 -19.97
CA GLU A 896 -22.64 35.36 -20.19
C GLU A 896 -21.42 34.71 -19.52
N PHE A 897 -21.65 33.97 -18.42
CA PHE A 897 -20.63 33.18 -17.76
C PHE A 897 -20.01 32.16 -18.72
N TRP A 898 -20.83 31.30 -19.33
CA TRP A 898 -20.37 30.32 -20.32
C TRP A 898 -19.82 30.97 -21.59
N LYS A 899 -20.38 32.11 -22.01
CA LYS A 899 -19.84 32.88 -23.15
C LYS A 899 -18.39 33.33 -22.90
N ALA A 900 -18.10 33.81 -21.69
CA ALA A 900 -16.76 34.25 -21.29
C ALA A 900 -15.81 33.09 -20.93
N MET A 901 -16.35 31.97 -20.45
CA MET A 901 -15.60 30.82 -19.97
C MET A 901 -14.76 30.18 -21.11
N PRO A 902 -13.44 30.04 -20.92
CA PRO A 902 -12.58 29.24 -21.80
C PRO A 902 -12.73 27.74 -21.48
N THR A 903 -12.07 26.89 -22.26
CA THR A 903 -12.06 25.43 -22.03
C THR A 903 -10.67 24.86 -21.77
N THR A 904 -9.64 25.69 -21.95
CA THR A 904 -8.26 25.45 -21.52
C THR A 904 -7.82 26.54 -20.56
N TRP A 905 -6.86 26.21 -19.70
CA TRP A 905 -6.58 26.99 -18.51
C TRP A 905 -5.08 27.15 -18.28
N ASP A 906 -4.67 28.34 -17.85
CA ASP A 906 -3.28 28.60 -17.48
C ASP A 906 -2.93 27.95 -16.14
N ASP A 907 -3.90 27.88 -15.24
CA ASP A 907 -3.81 27.20 -13.94
C ASP A 907 -5.21 26.73 -13.47
N SER A 908 -5.22 25.67 -12.67
CA SER A 908 -6.42 25.09 -12.07
C SER A 908 -6.12 24.65 -10.64
N LYS A 909 -7.02 24.99 -9.71
CA LYS A 909 -6.92 24.71 -8.27
C LYS A 909 -8.25 24.22 -7.73
N VAL A 910 -8.24 23.20 -6.88
CA VAL A 910 -9.38 22.78 -6.06
C VAL A 910 -9.23 23.48 -4.70
N ILE A 911 -10.03 24.52 -4.48
CA ILE A 911 -9.91 25.39 -3.30
C ILE A 911 -10.37 24.65 -2.03
N HIS A 912 -11.46 23.92 -2.14
CA HIS A 912 -12.02 23.10 -1.06
C HIS A 912 -12.81 21.94 -1.65
N GLY A 913 -12.85 20.81 -0.95
CA GLY A 913 -13.53 19.63 -1.44
C GLY A 913 -13.74 18.55 -0.39
N VAL A 914 -14.97 18.08 -0.27
CA VAL A 914 -15.34 16.89 0.51
C VAL A 914 -16.07 15.94 -0.44
N VAL A 915 -15.52 14.73 -0.61
CA VAL A 915 -16.01 13.78 -1.63
C VAL A 915 -17.47 13.42 -1.37
N GLY A 916 -18.31 13.64 -2.38
CA GLY A 916 -19.75 13.42 -2.31
C GLY A 916 -20.55 14.55 -1.66
N GLU A 917 -19.92 15.56 -1.07
CA GLU A 917 -20.62 16.63 -0.33
C GLU A 917 -20.47 18.01 -0.97
N SER A 918 -19.25 18.43 -1.32
CA SER A 918 -19.00 19.74 -1.94
C SER A 918 -17.68 19.79 -2.69
N MET A 919 -17.60 20.64 -3.71
CA MET A 919 -16.36 20.92 -4.43
C MET A 919 -16.37 22.36 -4.92
N THR A 920 -15.27 23.09 -4.68
CA THR A 920 -15.01 24.41 -5.25
C THR A 920 -13.73 24.37 -6.08
N VAL A 921 -13.84 24.70 -7.36
CA VAL A 921 -12.72 24.74 -8.31
C VAL A 921 -12.55 26.16 -8.82
N ALA A 922 -11.31 26.65 -8.83
CA ALA A 922 -10.93 27.92 -9.44
C ALA A 922 -9.96 27.66 -10.60
N ARG A 923 -10.21 28.29 -11.76
CA ARG A 923 -9.35 28.15 -12.95
C ARG A 923 -9.03 29.51 -13.56
N ARG A 924 -7.77 29.69 -13.96
CA ARG A 924 -7.24 30.94 -14.52
C ARG A 924 -7.11 30.86 -16.03
N SER A 925 -7.43 31.95 -16.72
CA SER A 925 -7.09 32.17 -18.13
C SER A 925 -6.75 33.64 -18.33
N GLY A 926 -5.49 33.91 -18.70
CA GLY A 926 -4.93 35.25 -18.67
C GLY A 926 -5.00 35.85 -17.26
N ASP A 927 -5.63 37.02 -17.16
CA ASP A 927 -5.86 37.79 -15.93
C ASP A 927 -7.21 37.49 -15.25
N GLN A 928 -7.97 36.51 -15.77
CA GLN A 928 -9.32 36.18 -15.29
C GLN A 928 -9.34 34.85 -14.58
N TRP A 929 -10.23 34.75 -13.59
CA TRP A 929 -10.53 33.52 -12.87
C TRP A 929 -12.01 33.15 -12.98
N PHE A 930 -12.26 31.86 -13.11
CA PHE A 930 -13.59 31.27 -13.11
C PHE A 930 -13.67 30.29 -11.96
N VAL A 931 -14.67 30.46 -11.10
CA VAL A 931 -14.89 29.63 -9.92
C VAL A 931 -16.23 28.93 -10.06
N GLY A 932 -16.25 27.61 -9.83
CA GLY A 932 -17.46 26.81 -9.75
C GLY A 932 -17.53 26.06 -8.44
N THR A 933 -18.65 26.19 -7.73
CA THR A 933 -18.96 25.44 -6.51
C THR A 933 -20.24 24.66 -6.72
N ILE A 934 -20.21 23.37 -6.37
CA ILE A 934 -21.40 22.51 -6.33
C ILE A 934 -21.49 21.83 -4.95
N VAL A 935 -22.72 21.60 -4.48
CA VAL A 935 -22.98 20.98 -3.17
C VAL A 935 -24.08 19.92 -3.29
N ASP A 936 -23.98 18.88 -2.47
CA ASP A 936 -25.04 17.89 -2.28
C ASP A 936 -26.07 18.42 -1.28
N GLU A 937 -25.62 18.76 -0.06
CA GLU A 937 -26.47 19.29 1.00
C GLU A 937 -26.43 20.81 1.12
N ALA A 938 -27.50 21.39 1.68
CA ALA A 938 -27.57 22.84 1.89
C ALA A 938 -26.48 23.30 2.86
N THR A 939 -25.67 24.28 2.45
CA THR A 939 -24.48 24.68 3.19
C THR A 939 -24.06 26.12 2.89
N GLN A 940 -23.28 26.69 3.79
CA GLN A 940 -22.56 27.94 3.57
C GLN A 940 -21.11 27.60 3.22
N GLN A 941 -20.65 28.03 2.05
CA GLN A 941 -19.28 27.83 1.58
C GLN A 941 -18.50 29.14 1.72
N GLU A 942 -17.36 29.07 2.39
CA GLU A 942 -16.36 30.13 2.42
C GLU A 942 -15.36 29.89 1.30
N ILE A 943 -15.30 30.80 0.34
CA ILE A 943 -14.41 30.70 -0.83
C ILE A 943 -13.33 31.77 -0.68
N PRO A 944 -12.15 31.44 -0.13
CA PRO A 944 -11.03 32.37 -0.07
C PRO A 944 -10.54 32.69 -1.49
N LEU A 945 -10.12 33.93 -1.71
CA LEU A 945 -9.62 34.41 -3.00
C LEU A 945 -8.09 34.58 -3.02
N ASP A 946 -7.38 33.90 -2.12
CA ASP A 946 -5.91 33.96 -1.98
C ASP A 946 -5.15 33.35 -3.18
N PHE A 947 -5.87 32.74 -4.13
CA PHE A 947 -5.35 32.33 -5.43
C PHE A 947 -5.21 33.48 -6.44
N LEU A 948 -5.82 34.64 -6.18
CA LEU A 948 -5.67 35.84 -7.01
C LEU A 948 -4.28 36.46 -6.82
N ASP A 949 -3.75 37.06 -7.88
CA ASP A 949 -2.58 37.92 -7.75
C ASP A 949 -2.94 39.22 -7.00
N THR A 950 -1.93 39.95 -6.53
CA THR A 950 -2.15 41.25 -5.87
C THR A 950 -2.77 42.25 -6.86
N GLY A 951 -3.96 42.76 -6.55
CA GLY A 951 -4.65 43.77 -7.35
C GLY A 951 -6.14 43.90 -7.02
N ASP A 952 -6.81 44.82 -7.71
CA ASP A 952 -8.26 45.02 -7.62
C ASP A 952 -8.98 44.27 -8.73
N TYR A 953 -9.93 43.42 -8.34
CA TYR A 953 -10.75 42.63 -9.25
C TYR A 953 -12.23 42.94 -9.06
N THR A 954 -13.01 42.69 -10.10
CA THR A 954 -14.47 42.64 -10.05
C THR A 954 -14.91 41.19 -10.12
N ALA A 955 -15.61 40.74 -9.09
CA ALA A 955 -16.25 39.43 -9.03
C ALA A 955 -17.72 39.55 -9.44
N LYS A 956 -18.08 38.92 -10.55
CA LYS A 956 -19.45 38.71 -10.99
C LYS A 956 -19.93 37.34 -10.55
N ILE A 957 -20.95 37.33 -9.71
CA ILE A 957 -21.42 36.17 -8.96
C ILE A 957 -22.76 35.72 -9.53
N PHE A 958 -22.87 34.45 -9.89
CA PHE A 958 -24.04 33.78 -10.45
C PHE A 958 -24.53 32.75 -9.43
N ALA A 959 -25.50 33.16 -8.60
CA ALA A 959 -26.03 32.37 -7.50
C ALA A 959 -27.45 31.88 -7.80
N GLU A 960 -27.90 30.83 -7.11
CA GLU A 960 -29.30 30.42 -7.18
C GLU A 960 -30.27 31.56 -6.80
N ASP A 961 -31.40 31.74 -7.51
CA ASP A 961 -32.48 32.60 -7.01
C ASP A 961 -33.14 31.92 -5.80
N PRO A 962 -33.27 32.62 -4.65
CA PRO A 962 -33.74 32.02 -3.41
C PRO A 962 -35.19 31.48 -3.46
N ARG A 963 -35.95 31.78 -4.52
CA ARG A 963 -37.34 31.34 -4.70
C ARG A 963 -37.50 30.28 -5.79
N ASP A 964 -36.52 30.12 -6.68
CA ASP A 964 -36.65 29.29 -7.87
C ASP A 964 -35.27 28.82 -8.36
N LYS A 965 -34.96 27.54 -8.15
CA LYS A 965 -33.70 26.90 -8.58
C LYS A 965 -33.47 26.94 -10.08
N LEU A 966 -34.54 27.16 -10.86
CA LEU A 966 -34.47 27.34 -12.31
C LEU A 966 -34.25 28.80 -12.69
N LYS A 967 -33.81 29.66 -11.76
CA LYS A 967 -33.35 31.03 -12.02
C LYS A 967 -32.03 31.27 -11.31
N VAL A 968 -31.26 32.19 -11.88
CA VAL A 968 -29.96 32.60 -11.37
C VAL A 968 -30.01 34.08 -11.07
N SER A 969 -29.62 34.45 -9.85
CA SER A 969 -29.38 35.82 -9.43
C SER A 969 -27.95 36.22 -9.75
N ILE A 970 -27.77 37.45 -10.24
CA ILE A 970 -26.45 37.96 -10.63
C ILE A 970 -26.11 39.14 -9.73
N HIS A 971 -24.95 39.05 -9.09
CA HIS A 971 -24.40 40.09 -8.23
C HIS A 971 -23.00 40.48 -8.71
N THR A 972 -22.58 41.70 -8.40
CA THR A 972 -21.22 42.16 -8.73
C THR A 972 -20.66 42.91 -7.55
N ARG A 973 -19.40 42.65 -7.21
CA ARG A 973 -18.67 43.38 -6.17
C ARG A 973 -17.18 43.43 -6.51
N ASN A 974 -16.49 44.44 -5.99
CA ASN A 974 -15.04 44.48 -6.05
C ASN A 974 -14.46 43.56 -4.97
N VAL A 975 -13.34 42.91 -5.29
CA VAL A 975 -12.62 41.96 -4.44
C VAL A 975 -11.11 42.07 -4.67
N THR A 976 -10.35 41.58 -3.70
CA THR A 976 -8.89 41.44 -3.71
C THR A 976 -8.52 40.01 -3.31
N ALA A 977 -7.23 39.68 -3.32
CA ALA A 977 -6.74 38.36 -2.85
C ALA A 977 -7.00 38.11 -1.35
N ASP A 978 -7.22 39.16 -0.54
CA ASP A 978 -7.48 39.05 0.90
C ASP A 978 -8.97 38.80 1.22
N ASP A 979 -9.85 38.84 0.21
CA ASP A 979 -11.29 38.69 0.39
C ASP A 979 -11.75 37.22 0.41
N VAL A 980 -12.91 37.00 1.05
CA VAL A 980 -13.62 35.72 1.05
C VAL A 980 -15.03 35.92 0.48
N ILE A 981 -15.46 35.06 -0.44
CA ILE A 981 -16.86 34.99 -0.90
C ILE A 981 -17.61 34.00 -0.01
N ASN A 982 -18.64 34.49 0.68
CA ASN A 982 -19.56 33.66 1.45
C ASN A 982 -20.76 33.30 0.58
N ALA A 983 -20.86 32.04 0.17
CA ALA A 983 -21.94 31.54 -0.69
C ALA A 983 -22.90 30.66 0.12
N ASN A 984 -24.16 31.09 0.23
CA ASN A 984 -25.23 30.24 0.76
C ASN A 984 -25.83 29.43 -0.40
N ILE A 985 -25.60 28.12 -0.39
CA ILE A 985 -25.98 27.22 -1.49
C ILE A 985 -26.98 26.19 -0.96
N SER A 986 -28.14 26.08 -1.61
CA SER A 986 -29.15 25.11 -1.21
C SER A 986 -28.82 23.70 -1.73
N GLN A 987 -29.43 22.67 -1.15
CA GLN A 987 -29.22 21.25 -1.48
C GLN A 987 -29.24 21.01 -3.01
N GLY A 988 -28.25 20.31 -3.56
CA GLY A 988 -28.18 19.97 -4.98
C GLY A 988 -28.08 21.17 -5.92
N SER A 989 -27.47 22.27 -5.46
CA SER A 989 -27.36 23.54 -6.18
C SER A 989 -25.90 23.98 -6.28
N GLY A 990 -25.64 25.07 -6.99
CA GLY A 990 -24.28 25.54 -7.18
C GLY A 990 -24.15 27.05 -7.13
N HIS A 991 -22.94 27.49 -7.40
CA HIS A 991 -22.53 28.88 -7.37
C HIS A 991 -21.38 29.06 -8.36
N ALA A 992 -21.50 29.99 -9.28
CA ALA A 992 -20.44 30.30 -10.24
C ALA A 992 -19.97 31.75 -10.07
N VAL A 993 -18.67 32.00 -10.23
CA VAL A 993 -18.08 33.34 -10.11
C VAL A 993 -17.11 33.56 -11.26
N TRP A 994 -17.26 34.70 -11.93
CA TRP A 994 -16.29 35.20 -12.90
C TRP A 994 -15.59 36.43 -12.32
N ILE A 995 -14.27 36.33 -12.15
CA ILE A 995 -13.42 37.34 -11.53
C ILE A 995 -12.46 37.87 -12.60
N PHE A 996 -12.39 39.18 -12.76
CA PHE A 996 -11.55 39.84 -13.76
C PHE A 996 -11.07 41.21 -13.24
N PRO A 997 -9.96 41.77 -13.76
CA PRO A 997 -9.44 43.04 -13.25
C PRO A 997 -10.45 44.19 -13.39
N THR A 998 -10.58 45.04 -12.36
CA THR A 998 -11.62 46.09 -12.33
C THR A 998 -11.45 47.15 -13.44
N ASN A 999 -10.22 47.39 -13.91
CA ASN A 999 -9.91 48.40 -14.91
C ASN A 999 -9.93 47.88 -16.36
N ARG A 1000 -10.70 46.82 -16.65
CA ARG A 1000 -10.80 46.28 -17.99
C ARG A 1000 -11.48 47.32 -18.92
N PRO A 1001 -10.83 47.76 -20.03
CA PRO A 1001 -11.39 48.75 -20.94
C PRO A 1001 -12.65 48.28 -21.67
#